data_AF-A0A3Q0KD88-F1
#
_entry.id   AF-A0A3Q0KD88-F1
#
_cell.length_a   1.000
_cell.length_b   1.000
_cell.length_c   1.000
_cell.angle_alpha   90.00
_cell.angle_beta   90.00
_cell.angle_gamma   90.00
#
_symmetry.space_group_name_H-M   'P 1'
#
loop_
_entity.id
_entity.type
_entity.pdbx_description
1 polymer ?
#
loop_
_entity_poly.entity_id
_entity_poly.type
_entity_poly.pdbx_seq_one_letter_code
_entity_poly.pdbx_strand_id
1 'polypeptide(L)'
;MMNHDTESHVKISRTIYRGVSPSTTRLESRVRELEDLLDLERDARVRAERHAADLGFQVDALSERLDEAGGSTTQTQELLKRREMEINKLRKDLENANASLELAETSMRRRHQTALNELALEVENLQKQKGKAEKDKSHLIMEVDNVLGQLDGALKAKQSAESKLEGLDSQLNRLKSLTDDLQRQLTELNNAKSRLTSENFELLHINQDYEAQILNYSKAKSSLESQVDDLKRSLDDEAKNRFNLQAQLTSLQMDYDNLQAKYDEESEEASNLRSQVSKFNADIAALKSKFERELMSKTEEFEEMKRKFTMRITELEDTAERERLKAVSLEKLKTKLTLEIKDLQSEIESLSLENSELIRRAKAAESLASDLQRRVDELTIEVNTLTSQNSQLESENLRLKSLVNDLTDKNNLLERENRQMNDQVKELKSSLRDANRRLTDLEALRSQLEAERDNLASALHDAEEALHDMDQKYQASQAALNHLKSEMEQRLRERDEELESLRKSTTRTIEELTVTITEMEVKYKSELSRLKKRYESNIADLEIQLDTANKANANLMKENKNLSQRVKDLETFLDEERRLREAAENNLQITEHKRLQLANEIEEIRSTLENLERLRKHAETELEEAQSRVSELTIQVNTLTNDKRRLEGDIGVMQADMDDAINAKQASEDRAIRLNNEVLRLADELRQEQENYKHAEALRKQLEIEIREITVKLEEAEAFATREGRRMVQKLQARVRELESEFDGESRRCKDALAQARKFERQYKELQTQAEDDRRMVLELQDLLDKTQMKMKAYKRQLEEMEEVSQITMNKYRKAQQQIEEAEHRADMAERTVTVRRVGPGGRAVSVARELSVTSNRGMRATSMM
;
A
#
# COMPACT_ATOMS: atom_id res chain seq x y z
N MET A 1 -58.70 125.36 -163.43
CA MET A 1 -59.66 125.04 -164.51
C MET A 1 -60.73 126.12 -164.50
N MET A 2 -61.12 126.73 -165.62
CA MET A 2 -60.53 126.71 -166.97
C MET A 2 -61.07 127.93 -167.76
N ASN A 3 -60.48 128.19 -168.92
CA ASN A 3 -60.85 129.19 -169.93
C ASN A 3 -60.44 130.64 -169.58
N HIS A 4 -59.78 131.42 -170.46
CA HIS A 4 -59.78 131.59 -171.93
C HIS A 4 -60.68 132.75 -172.39
N ASP A 5 -60.00 133.77 -172.94
CA ASP A 5 -60.05 134.21 -174.36
C ASP A 5 -61.40 134.76 -174.92
N THR A 6 -61.46 135.58 -175.97
CA THR A 6 -60.49 136.23 -176.88
C THR A 6 -61.21 137.39 -177.61
N GLU A 7 -60.53 138.07 -178.56
CA GLU A 7 -61.16 138.54 -179.83
C GLU A 7 -62.25 139.66 -179.75
N SER A 8 -62.77 140.22 -180.86
CA SER A 8 -62.05 140.70 -182.06
C SER A 8 -62.83 141.71 -182.92
N HIS A 9 -62.08 142.44 -183.75
CA HIS A 9 -62.30 142.74 -185.19
C HIS A 9 -63.58 143.38 -185.80
N VAL A 10 -63.28 144.15 -186.88
CA VAL A 10 -64.08 144.47 -188.09
C VAL A 10 -65.21 145.51 -187.90
N LYS A 11 -65.24 146.69 -188.56
CA LYS A 11 -65.07 147.13 -189.99
C LYS A 11 -66.37 147.01 -190.83
N ILE A 12 -66.39 147.74 -191.97
CA ILE A 12 -67.47 147.89 -193.00
C ILE A 12 -68.42 149.08 -192.67
N SER A 13 -68.70 150.12 -193.48
CA SER A 13 -68.30 150.64 -194.83
C SER A 13 -69.24 150.44 -196.03
N ARG A 14 -69.49 151.54 -196.79
CA ARG A 14 -70.14 151.67 -198.14
C ARG A 14 -71.70 151.57 -198.18
N THR A 15 -72.46 152.26 -199.08
CA THR A 15 -72.14 153.34 -200.06
C THR A 15 -73.43 154.06 -200.54
N ILE A 16 -73.32 155.35 -200.93
CA ILE A 16 -74.26 156.15 -201.77
C ILE A 16 -73.42 157.17 -202.63
N TYR A 17 -73.89 158.09 -203.49
CA TYR A 17 -75.24 158.67 -203.71
C TYR A 17 -75.68 158.75 -205.20
N ARG A 18 -75.51 159.89 -205.92
CA ARG A 18 -76.12 160.13 -207.25
C ARG A 18 -75.39 161.13 -208.17
N GLY A 19 -75.32 160.80 -209.46
CA GLY A 19 -75.70 161.74 -210.54
C GLY A 19 -74.87 161.69 -211.83
N VAL A 20 -75.18 162.50 -212.86
CA VAL A 20 -76.36 162.41 -213.77
C VAL A 20 -75.86 162.47 -215.24
N SER A 21 -75.98 163.58 -215.97
CA SER A 21 -75.31 163.88 -217.27
C SER A 21 -74.12 164.86 -217.06
N PRO A 22 -73.84 165.88 -217.90
CA PRO A 22 -73.15 167.10 -217.43
C PRO A 22 -73.95 167.88 -216.38
N SER A 23 -75.25 167.60 -216.22
CA SER A 23 -75.89 167.75 -214.91
C SER A 23 -75.29 166.70 -213.96
N THR A 24 -74.63 167.04 -212.86
CA THR A 24 -74.21 166.07 -211.82
C THR A 24 -73.92 166.86 -210.54
N THR A 25 -72.99 167.79 -210.67
CA THR A 25 -72.03 168.17 -209.63
C THR A 25 -72.52 169.25 -208.66
N ARG A 26 -73.83 169.28 -208.35
CA ARG A 26 -74.41 170.22 -207.37
C ARG A 26 -75.48 169.62 -206.45
N LEU A 27 -76.17 168.55 -206.85
CA LEU A 27 -77.01 167.79 -205.91
C LEU A 27 -76.18 167.12 -204.81
N GLU A 28 -74.87 166.93 -205.04
CA GLU A 28 -73.87 166.57 -204.03
C GLU A 28 -73.76 167.60 -202.90
N SER A 29 -73.91 168.91 -203.16
CA SER A 29 -73.69 169.95 -202.14
C SER A 29 -74.80 170.02 -201.09
N ARG A 30 -76.06 169.85 -201.49
CA ARG A 30 -77.20 169.81 -200.55
C ARG A 30 -77.33 168.48 -199.81
N VAL A 31 -76.66 167.44 -200.31
CA VAL A 31 -76.42 166.20 -199.57
C VAL A 31 -75.31 166.45 -198.54
N ARG A 32 -74.22 167.11 -198.94
CA ARG A 32 -73.08 167.41 -198.06
C ARG A 32 -73.45 168.19 -196.80
N GLU A 33 -74.26 169.23 -196.87
CA GLU A 33 -74.72 169.94 -195.64
C GLU A 33 -75.50 169.04 -194.66
N LEU A 34 -76.23 168.05 -195.19
CA LEU A 34 -76.96 167.08 -194.38
C LEU A 34 -76.07 165.93 -193.91
N GLU A 35 -74.96 165.66 -194.61
CA GLU A 35 -73.87 164.80 -194.14
C GLU A 35 -73.06 165.51 -193.03
N ASP A 36 -72.72 166.79 -193.19
CA ASP A 36 -71.99 167.61 -192.21
C ASP A 36 -72.78 167.78 -190.89
N LEU A 37 -74.09 167.99 -190.97
CA LEU A 37 -74.96 168.03 -189.78
C LEU A 37 -75.17 166.65 -189.15
N LEU A 38 -75.29 165.59 -189.97
CA LEU A 38 -75.32 164.21 -189.48
C LEU A 38 -73.99 163.81 -188.83
N ASP A 39 -72.86 164.33 -189.30
CA ASP A 39 -71.53 164.12 -188.72
C ASP A 39 -71.32 164.93 -187.44
N LEU A 40 -71.89 166.14 -187.32
CA LEU A 40 -71.99 166.85 -186.03
C LEU A 40 -72.84 166.09 -185.01
N GLU A 41 -73.96 165.50 -185.43
CA GLU A 41 -74.82 164.70 -184.56
C GLU A 41 -74.14 163.35 -184.20
N ARG A 42 -73.37 162.76 -185.11
CA ARG A 42 -72.48 161.60 -184.84
C ARG A 42 -71.37 161.95 -183.86
N ASP A 43 -70.70 163.09 -184.00
CA ASP A 43 -69.58 163.48 -183.12
C ASP A 43 -70.07 163.89 -181.71
N ALA A 44 -71.25 164.51 -181.62
CA ALA A 44 -71.97 164.69 -180.35
C ALA A 44 -72.36 163.34 -179.72
N ARG A 45 -72.89 162.41 -180.52
CA ARG A 45 -73.24 161.05 -180.08
C ARG A 45 -72.03 160.24 -179.64
N VAL A 46 -70.89 160.31 -180.34
CA VAL A 46 -69.64 159.63 -179.96
C VAL A 46 -69.09 160.19 -178.65
N ARG A 47 -69.23 161.50 -178.37
CA ARG A 47 -68.92 162.07 -177.05
C ARG A 47 -69.86 161.55 -175.96
N ALA A 48 -71.16 161.45 -176.24
CA ALA A 48 -72.13 160.87 -175.30
C ALA A 48 -71.87 159.37 -175.03
N GLU A 49 -71.58 158.60 -176.07
CA GLU A 49 -71.23 157.18 -175.99
C GLU A 49 -69.88 156.97 -175.26
N ARG A 50 -68.90 157.88 -175.41
CA ARG A 50 -67.67 157.87 -174.60
C ARG A 50 -67.95 158.14 -173.12
N HIS A 51 -68.69 159.19 -172.77
CA HIS A 51 -69.01 159.44 -171.36
C HIS A 51 -69.91 158.36 -170.76
N ALA A 52 -70.81 157.76 -171.54
CA ALA A 52 -71.57 156.58 -171.10
C ALA A 52 -70.67 155.36 -170.89
N ALA A 53 -69.65 155.15 -171.72
CA ALA A 53 -68.66 154.07 -171.53
C ALA A 53 -67.75 154.33 -170.32
N ASP A 54 -67.23 155.54 -170.14
CA ASP A 54 -66.39 155.91 -168.99
C ASP A 54 -67.15 155.83 -167.66
N LEU A 55 -68.44 156.18 -167.65
CA LEU A 55 -69.32 156.02 -166.49
C LEU A 55 -69.75 154.57 -166.30
N GLY A 56 -69.98 153.81 -167.38
CA GLY A 56 -70.22 152.37 -167.34
C GLY A 56 -69.05 151.63 -166.68
N PHE A 57 -67.82 151.89 -167.15
CA PHE A 57 -66.61 151.30 -166.58
C PHE A 57 -66.40 151.65 -165.10
N GLN A 58 -66.85 152.85 -164.67
CA GLN A 58 -66.86 153.23 -163.25
C GLN A 58 -67.97 152.54 -162.45
N VAL A 59 -69.15 152.31 -163.02
CA VAL A 59 -70.24 151.56 -162.39
C VAL A 59 -69.87 150.08 -162.28
N ASP A 60 -69.28 149.49 -163.31
CA ASP A 60 -68.86 148.09 -163.31
C ASP A 60 -67.72 147.86 -162.31
N ALA A 61 -66.68 148.71 -162.32
CA ALA A 61 -65.58 148.63 -161.35
C ALA A 61 -65.99 148.97 -159.90
N LEU A 62 -67.09 149.70 -159.69
CA LEU A 62 -67.72 149.87 -158.37
C LEU A 62 -68.61 148.69 -158.00
N SER A 63 -69.21 147.99 -158.97
CA SER A 63 -70.05 146.81 -158.75
C SER A 63 -69.21 145.58 -158.41
N GLU A 64 -68.13 145.31 -159.14
CA GLU A 64 -67.15 144.26 -158.78
C GLU A 64 -66.62 144.48 -157.36
N ARG A 65 -66.26 145.73 -157.01
CA ARG A 65 -65.82 146.08 -155.65
C ARG A 65 -66.91 145.94 -154.59
N LEU A 66 -68.19 146.13 -154.96
CA LEU A 66 -69.31 145.94 -154.04
C LEU A 66 -69.58 144.45 -153.80
N ASP A 67 -69.45 143.61 -154.83
CA ASP A 67 -69.60 142.16 -154.72
C ASP A 67 -68.40 141.50 -154.01
N GLU A 68 -67.17 141.95 -154.24
CA GLU A 68 -66.00 141.56 -153.44
C GLU A 68 -66.18 141.94 -151.95
N ALA A 69 -66.64 143.15 -151.68
CA ALA A 69 -66.95 143.60 -150.32
C ALA A 69 -68.11 142.82 -149.69
N GLY A 70 -69.15 142.47 -150.46
CA GLY A 70 -70.28 141.65 -150.05
C GLY A 70 -69.87 140.21 -149.70
N GLY A 71 -69.02 139.60 -150.54
CA GLY A 71 -68.40 138.29 -150.28
C GLY A 71 -67.53 138.29 -149.02
N SER A 72 -66.71 139.32 -148.84
CA SER A 72 -65.88 139.49 -147.63
C SER A 72 -66.73 139.69 -146.36
N THR A 73 -67.81 140.48 -146.46
CA THR A 73 -68.72 140.77 -145.35
C THR A 73 -69.55 139.54 -144.95
N THR A 74 -69.97 138.72 -145.92
CA THR A 74 -70.71 137.47 -145.63
C THR A 74 -69.81 136.40 -145.00
N GLN A 75 -68.59 136.21 -145.52
CA GLN A 75 -67.62 135.29 -144.90
C GLN A 75 -67.25 135.67 -143.46
N THR A 76 -67.06 136.97 -143.18
CA THR A 76 -66.74 137.43 -141.83
C THR A 76 -67.92 137.29 -140.86
N GLN A 77 -69.17 137.48 -141.30
CA GLN A 77 -70.36 137.20 -140.49
C GLN A 77 -70.56 135.69 -140.20
N GLU A 78 -70.26 134.80 -141.15
CA GLU A 78 -70.28 133.36 -140.88
C GLU A 78 -69.21 132.94 -139.86
N LEU A 79 -67.99 133.46 -139.98
CA LEU A 79 -66.90 133.19 -139.04
C LEU A 79 -67.25 133.64 -137.61
N LEU A 80 -67.89 134.80 -137.46
CA LEU A 80 -68.38 135.27 -136.15
C LEU A 80 -69.44 134.32 -135.57
N LYS A 81 -70.48 133.95 -136.35
CA LYS A 81 -71.51 133.01 -135.90
C LYS A 81 -70.95 131.64 -135.49
N ARG A 82 -69.94 131.13 -136.21
CA ARG A 82 -69.26 129.87 -135.83
C ARG A 82 -68.52 130.02 -134.49
N ARG A 83 -67.78 131.11 -134.28
CA ARG A 83 -67.11 131.38 -132.99
C ARG A 83 -68.09 131.56 -131.82
N GLU A 84 -69.22 132.22 -132.02
CA GLU A 84 -70.25 132.35 -130.97
C GLU A 84 -70.86 130.98 -130.58
N MET A 85 -71.07 130.09 -131.55
CA MET A 85 -71.52 128.72 -131.29
C MET A 85 -70.45 127.89 -130.56
N GLU A 86 -69.18 128.00 -130.91
CA GLU A 86 -68.07 127.35 -130.18
C GLU A 86 -67.94 127.86 -128.74
N ILE A 87 -68.00 129.17 -128.52
CA ILE A 87 -67.91 129.78 -127.18
C ILE A 87 -69.06 129.32 -126.29
N ASN A 88 -70.29 129.29 -126.81
CA ASN A 88 -71.45 128.82 -126.05
C ASN A 88 -71.38 127.31 -125.75
N LYS A 89 -70.84 126.49 -126.68
CA LYS A 89 -70.60 125.07 -126.42
C LYS A 89 -69.54 124.88 -125.33
N LEU A 90 -68.38 125.54 -125.44
CA LEU A 90 -67.28 125.42 -124.47
C LEU A 90 -67.69 125.85 -123.06
N ARG A 91 -68.55 126.87 -122.91
CA ARG A 91 -69.12 127.26 -121.61
C ARG A 91 -69.97 126.14 -120.99
N LYS A 92 -70.82 125.49 -121.79
CA LYS A 92 -71.68 124.39 -121.33
C LYS A 92 -70.87 123.13 -120.99
N ASP A 93 -69.83 122.84 -121.78
CA ASP A 93 -68.91 121.72 -121.51
C ASP A 93 -68.10 121.96 -120.21
N LEU A 94 -67.70 123.21 -119.92
CA LEU A 94 -67.06 123.61 -118.65
C LEU A 94 -68.00 123.48 -117.44
N GLU A 95 -69.25 123.91 -117.58
CA GLU A 95 -70.28 123.84 -116.54
C GLU A 95 -70.60 122.38 -116.16
N ASN A 96 -70.73 121.51 -117.16
CA ASN A 96 -70.87 120.06 -116.97
C ASN A 96 -69.63 119.44 -116.27
N ALA A 97 -68.42 119.88 -116.62
CA ALA A 97 -67.18 119.38 -116.03
C ALA A 97 -67.09 119.73 -114.53
N ASN A 98 -67.43 120.95 -114.15
CA ASN A 98 -67.42 121.38 -112.74
C ASN A 98 -68.43 120.59 -111.90
N ALA A 99 -69.67 120.43 -112.38
CA ALA A 99 -70.69 119.63 -111.68
C ALA A 99 -70.27 118.16 -111.49
N SER A 100 -69.53 117.59 -112.45
CA SER A 100 -68.94 116.25 -112.36
C SER A 100 -67.85 116.17 -111.27
N LEU A 101 -67.01 117.20 -111.16
CA LEU A 101 -65.94 117.27 -110.15
C LEU A 101 -66.49 117.41 -108.73
N GLU A 102 -67.52 118.23 -108.50
CA GLU A 102 -68.16 118.36 -107.18
C GLU A 102 -68.83 117.05 -106.72
N LEU A 103 -69.47 116.32 -107.64
CA LEU A 103 -70.01 114.98 -107.36
C LEU A 103 -68.91 113.94 -107.06
N ALA A 104 -67.76 114.03 -107.73
CA ALA A 104 -66.61 113.18 -107.44
C ALA A 104 -66.01 113.49 -106.06
N GLU A 105 -65.84 114.77 -105.70
CA GLU A 105 -65.26 115.17 -104.42
C GLU A 105 -66.17 114.78 -103.23
N THR A 106 -67.47 115.05 -103.32
CA THR A 106 -68.43 114.70 -102.27
C THR A 106 -68.56 113.18 -102.07
N SER A 107 -68.48 112.39 -103.16
CA SER A 107 -68.37 110.93 -103.13
C SER A 107 -67.09 110.46 -102.42
N MET A 108 -65.94 111.05 -102.75
CA MET A 108 -64.65 110.71 -102.16
C MET A 108 -64.57 111.07 -100.66
N ARG A 109 -65.09 112.24 -100.25
CA ARG A 109 -65.18 112.63 -98.83
C ARG A 109 -65.99 111.63 -98.01
N ARG A 110 -67.14 111.15 -98.53
CA ARG A 110 -67.94 110.11 -97.85
C ARG A 110 -67.15 108.80 -97.67
N ARG A 111 -66.50 108.30 -98.72
CA ARG A 111 -65.70 107.05 -98.65
C ARG A 111 -64.59 107.12 -97.59
N HIS A 112 -63.85 108.24 -97.54
CA HIS A 112 -62.81 108.43 -96.53
C HIS A 112 -63.39 108.47 -95.12
N GLN A 113 -64.55 109.11 -94.91
CA GLN A 113 -65.18 109.12 -93.59
C GLN A 113 -65.64 107.72 -93.14
N THR A 114 -66.15 106.89 -94.05
CA THR A 114 -66.50 105.49 -93.71
C THR A 114 -65.25 104.70 -93.32
N ALA A 115 -64.19 104.77 -94.14
CA ALA A 115 -62.93 104.05 -93.88
C ALA A 115 -62.24 104.49 -92.58
N LEU A 116 -62.30 105.78 -92.23
CA LEU A 116 -61.79 106.29 -90.94
C LEU A 116 -62.59 105.74 -89.75
N ASN A 117 -63.92 105.58 -89.89
CA ASN A 117 -64.76 105.00 -88.85
C ASN A 117 -64.51 103.49 -88.69
N GLU A 118 -64.30 102.77 -89.80
CA GLU A 118 -63.97 101.34 -89.81
C GLU A 118 -62.60 101.08 -89.14
N LEU A 119 -61.57 101.84 -89.52
CA LEU A 119 -60.24 101.79 -88.89
C LEU A 119 -60.27 102.12 -87.39
N ALA A 120 -61.12 103.06 -86.96
CA ALA A 120 -61.27 103.40 -85.54
C ALA A 120 -61.86 102.23 -84.72
N LEU A 121 -62.86 101.52 -85.27
CA LEU A 121 -63.45 100.33 -84.65
C LEU A 121 -62.47 99.15 -84.62
N GLU A 122 -61.68 98.98 -85.67
CA GLU A 122 -60.64 97.94 -85.73
C GLU A 122 -59.54 98.18 -84.68
N VAL A 123 -59.09 99.44 -84.52
CA VAL A 123 -58.15 99.83 -83.45
C VAL A 123 -58.71 99.57 -82.05
N GLU A 124 -60.00 99.88 -81.79
CA GLU A 124 -60.61 99.61 -80.47
C GLU A 124 -60.70 98.09 -80.18
N ASN A 125 -61.02 97.28 -81.20
CA ASN A 125 -61.05 95.82 -81.08
C ASN A 125 -59.64 95.24 -80.79
N LEU A 126 -58.62 95.69 -81.53
CA LEU A 126 -57.23 95.29 -81.29
C LEU A 126 -56.72 95.69 -79.90
N GLN A 127 -57.12 96.86 -79.37
CA GLN A 127 -56.79 97.26 -78.00
C GLN A 127 -57.43 96.33 -76.95
N LYS A 128 -58.69 95.91 -77.14
CA LYS A 128 -59.36 94.94 -76.25
C LYS A 128 -58.71 93.56 -76.30
N GLN A 129 -58.35 93.08 -77.49
CA GLN A 129 -57.64 91.80 -77.66
C GLN A 129 -56.26 91.83 -77.00
N LYS A 130 -55.49 92.92 -77.21
CA LYS A 130 -54.20 93.14 -76.53
C LYS A 130 -54.36 93.09 -75.01
N GLY A 131 -55.30 93.85 -74.45
CA GLY A 131 -55.54 93.90 -73.00
C GLY A 131 -56.00 92.58 -72.38
N LYS A 132 -56.60 91.67 -73.18
CA LYS A 132 -56.83 90.28 -72.78
C LYS A 132 -55.53 89.46 -72.81
N ALA A 133 -54.80 89.48 -73.92
CA ALA A 133 -53.55 88.73 -74.06
C ALA A 133 -52.49 89.10 -73.00
N GLU A 134 -52.43 90.37 -72.57
CA GLU A 134 -51.55 90.82 -71.49
C GLU A 134 -51.95 90.23 -70.12
N LYS A 135 -53.25 90.03 -69.85
CA LYS A 135 -53.73 89.33 -68.64
C LYS A 135 -53.49 87.83 -68.70
N ASP A 136 -53.84 87.19 -69.81
CA ASP A 136 -53.66 85.75 -70.01
C ASP A 136 -52.16 85.38 -69.89
N LYS A 137 -51.26 86.21 -70.46
CA LYS A 137 -49.80 86.12 -70.26
C LYS A 137 -49.39 86.24 -68.78
N SER A 138 -49.96 87.19 -68.04
CA SER A 138 -49.62 87.39 -66.62
C SER A 138 -50.03 86.20 -65.76
N HIS A 139 -51.16 85.55 -66.08
CA HIS A 139 -51.62 84.35 -65.37
C HIS A 139 -50.69 83.15 -65.64
N LEU A 140 -50.35 82.91 -66.91
CA LEU A 140 -49.46 81.83 -67.31
C LEU A 140 -48.05 81.94 -66.71
N ILE A 141 -47.52 83.16 -66.52
CA ILE A 141 -46.24 83.37 -65.82
C ILE A 141 -46.35 82.91 -64.35
N MET A 142 -47.41 83.31 -63.63
CA MET A 142 -47.62 82.90 -62.24
C MET A 142 -47.83 81.38 -62.09
N GLU A 143 -48.47 80.73 -63.06
CA GLU A 143 -48.62 79.27 -63.09
C GLU A 143 -47.28 78.57 -63.35
N VAL A 144 -46.45 79.08 -64.26
CA VAL A 144 -45.10 78.56 -64.52
C VAL A 144 -44.22 78.69 -63.28
N ASP A 145 -44.18 79.85 -62.61
CA ASP A 145 -43.38 80.05 -61.39
C ASP A 145 -43.81 79.10 -60.26
N ASN A 146 -45.12 78.88 -60.09
CA ASN A 146 -45.67 77.93 -59.11
C ASN A 146 -45.27 76.47 -59.43
N VAL A 147 -45.37 76.05 -60.69
CA VAL A 147 -44.98 74.69 -61.12
C VAL A 147 -43.47 74.48 -60.99
N LEU A 148 -42.65 75.49 -61.30
CA LEU A 148 -41.19 75.44 -61.10
C LEU A 148 -40.83 75.30 -59.61
N GLY A 149 -41.50 76.03 -58.72
CA GLY A 149 -41.32 75.90 -57.27
C GLY A 149 -41.71 74.52 -56.74
N GLN A 150 -42.80 73.93 -57.24
CA GLN A 150 -43.19 72.56 -56.91
C GLN A 150 -42.20 71.51 -57.43
N LEU A 151 -41.65 71.71 -58.63
CA LEU A 151 -40.64 70.83 -59.22
C LEU A 151 -39.32 70.84 -58.43
N ASP A 152 -38.81 72.02 -58.05
CA ASP A 152 -37.61 72.15 -57.22
C ASP A 152 -37.78 71.50 -55.83
N GLY A 153 -38.95 71.69 -55.20
CA GLY A 153 -39.31 70.99 -53.97
C GLY A 153 -39.33 69.46 -54.12
N ALA A 154 -39.89 68.95 -55.21
CA ALA A 154 -39.92 67.51 -55.51
C ALA A 154 -38.52 66.93 -55.80
N LEU A 155 -37.67 67.67 -56.50
CA LEU A 155 -36.28 67.27 -56.78
C LEU A 155 -35.45 67.18 -55.50
N LYS A 156 -35.59 68.15 -54.59
CA LYS A 156 -34.92 68.13 -53.27
C LYS A 156 -35.42 66.99 -52.39
N ALA A 157 -36.72 66.71 -52.40
CA ALA A 157 -37.30 65.55 -51.71
C ALA A 157 -36.77 64.22 -52.27
N LYS A 158 -36.67 64.10 -53.61
CA LYS A 158 -36.08 62.93 -54.30
C LYS A 158 -34.63 62.69 -53.87
N GLN A 159 -33.78 63.72 -53.96
CA GLN A 159 -32.35 63.63 -53.56
C GLN A 159 -32.19 63.21 -52.09
N SER A 160 -33.03 63.73 -51.18
CA SER A 160 -33.02 63.33 -49.76
C SER A 160 -33.47 61.89 -49.54
N ALA A 161 -34.36 61.36 -50.38
CA ALA A 161 -34.78 59.96 -50.33
C ALA A 161 -33.70 59.02 -50.90
N GLU A 162 -33.07 59.38 -52.02
CA GLU A 162 -32.01 58.59 -52.65
C GLU A 162 -30.78 58.45 -51.74
N SER A 163 -30.30 59.55 -51.16
CA SER A 163 -29.18 59.52 -50.20
C SER A 163 -29.47 58.68 -48.94
N LYS A 164 -30.73 58.65 -48.47
CA LYS A 164 -31.15 57.76 -47.38
C LYS A 164 -31.17 56.29 -47.80
N LEU A 165 -31.54 56.01 -49.04
CA LEU A 165 -31.62 54.64 -49.57
C LEU A 165 -30.22 54.05 -49.76
N GLU A 166 -29.27 54.82 -50.33
CA GLU A 166 -27.84 54.47 -50.38
C GLU A 166 -27.27 54.23 -48.97
N GLY A 167 -27.63 55.08 -48.00
CA GLY A 167 -27.26 54.91 -46.59
C GLY A 167 -27.76 53.58 -46.02
N LEU A 168 -29.03 53.22 -46.26
CA LEU A 168 -29.63 51.97 -45.81
C LEU A 168 -29.04 50.73 -46.50
N ASP A 169 -28.77 50.78 -47.80
CA ASP A 169 -28.11 49.68 -48.52
C ASP A 169 -26.66 49.47 -48.01
N SER A 170 -25.94 50.55 -47.70
CA SER A 170 -24.61 50.45 -47.08
C SER A 170 -24.66 49.79 -45.69
N GLN A 171 -25.69 50.07 -44.90
CA GLN A 171 -25.92 49.43 -43.60
C GLN A 171 -26.34 47.96 -43.76
N LEU A 172 -27.25 47.66 -44.68
CA LEU A 172 -27.70 46.31 -44.97
C LEU A 172 -26.55 45.40 -45.42
N ASN A 173 -25.65 45.90 -46.26
CA ASN A 173 -24.49 45.13 -46.73
C ASN A 173 -23.44 44.91 -45.61
N ARG A 174 -23.23 45.89 -44.70
CA ARG A 174 -22.41 45.70 -43.49
C ARG A 174 -23.02 44.67 -42.53
N LEU A 175 -24.35 44.66 -42.38
CA LEU A 175 -25.06 43.68 -41.54
C LEU A 175 -25.01 42.27 -42.14
N LYS A 176 -25.04 42.13 -43.47
CA LYS A 176 -24.82 40.84 -44.15
C LYS A 176 -23.41 40.31 -43.88
N SER A 177 -22.36 41.09 -44.15
CA SER A 177 -20.98 40.63 -43.91
C SER A 177 -20.74 40.27 -42.44
N LEU A 178 -21.27 41.06 -41.51
CA LEU A 178 -21.21 40.74 -40.07
C LEU A 178 -21.95 39.44 -39.73
N THR A 179 -23.07 39.14 -40.40
CA THR A 179 -23.81 37.89 -40.22
C THR A 179 -23.02 36.69 -40.76
N ASP A 180 -22.41 36.82 -41.93
CA ASP A 180 -21.58 35.77 -42.54
C ASP A 180 -20.34 35.46 -41.68
N ASP A 181 -19.67 36.49 -41.14
CA ASP A 181 -18.52 36.32 -40.26
C ASP A 181 -18.92 35.76 -38.88
N LEU A 182 -20.07 36.15 -38.32
CA LEU A 182 -20.61 35.51 -37.12
C LEU A 182 -20.97 34.04 -37.36
N GLN A 183 -21.47 33.66 -38.54
CA GLN A 183 -21.73 32.27 -38.90
C GLN A 183 -20.43 31.46 -39.03
N ARG A 184 -19.36 32.05 -39.59
CA ARG A 184 -18.01 31.43 -39.60
C ARG A 184 -17.50 31.19 -38.18
N GLN A 185 -17.47 32.23 -37.34
CA GLN A 185 -17.03 32.14 -35.95
C GLN A 185 -17.84 31.10 -35.15
N LEU A 186 -19.16 31.04 -35.33
CA LEU A 186 -20.02 30.06 -34.66
C LEU A 186 -19.74 28.62 -35.15
N THR A 187 -19.35 28.45 -36.41
CA THR A 187 -18.92 27.15 -36.97
C THR A 187 -17.54 26.74 -36.42
N GLU A 188 -16.59 27.67 -36.35
CA GLU A 188 -15.27 27.47 -35.76
C GLU A 188 -15.35 27.13 -34.27
N LEU A 189 -16.17 27.84 -33.50
CA LEU A 189 -16.42 27.58 -32.08
C LEU A 189 -17.06 26.20 -31.85
N ASN A 190 -17.97 25.75 -32.72
CA ASN A 190 -18.50 24.39 -32.66
C ASN A 190 -17.40 23.33 -32.96
N ASN A 191 -16.51 23.60 -33.92
CA ASN A 191 -15.38 22.74 -34.26
C ASN A 191 -14.22 22.76 -33.24
N ALA A 192 -14.14 23.81 -32.40
CA ALA A 192 -13.26 23.85 -31.24
C ALA A 192 -13.89 23.10 -30.06
N LYS A 193 -15.19 23.33 -29.80
CA LYS A 193 -15.96 22.64 -28.76
C LYS A 193 -15.97 21.12 -28.95
N SER A 194 -16.12 20.62 -30.17
CA SER A 194 -16.10 19.17 -30.43
C SER A 194 -14.74 18.53 -30.10
N ARG A 195 -13.63 19.17 -30.49
CA ARG A 195 -12.26 18.75 -30.13
C ARG A 195 -12.01 18.79 -28.63
N LEU A 196 -12.32 19.91 -27.97
CA LEU A 196 -12.23 20.02 -26.51
C LEU A 196 -13.11 18.99 -25.78
N THR A 197 -14.19 18.50 -26.40
CA THR A 197 -15.03 17.44 -25.84
C THR A 197 -14.38 16.05 -25.96
N SER A 198 -13.68 15.74 -27.06
CA SER A 198 -12.91 14.49 -27.17
C SER A 198 -11.65 14.51 -26.31
N GLU A 199 -10.90 15.62 -26.31
CA GLU A 199 -9.72 15.81 -25.46
C GLU A 199 -10.07 15.65 -23.97
N ASN A 200 -11.20 16.19 -23.52
CA ASN A 200 -11.68 16.02 -22.14
C ASN A 200 -12.10 14.57 -21.85
N PHE A 201 -12.68 13.84 -22.81
CA PHE A 201 -12.99 12.41 -22.66
C PHE A 201 -11.73 11.55 -22.55
N GLU A 202 -10.69 11.85 -23.34
CA GLU A 202 -9.38 11.20 -23.28
C GLU A 202 -8.67 11.50 -21.95
N LEU A 203 -8.68 12.75 -21.50
CA LEU A 203 -8.13 13.15 -20.19
C LEU A 203 -8.85 12.47 -19.02
N LEU A 204 -10.18 12.31 -19.09
CA LEU A 204 -10.94 11.56 -18.08
C LEU A 204 -10.54 10.08 -18.03
N HIS A 205 -10.29 9.46 -19.19
CA HIS A 205 -9.82 8.06 -19.24
C HIS A 205 -8.41 7.92 -18.64
N ILE A 206 -7.48 8.81 -19.04
CA ILE A 206 -6.11 8.84 -18.50
C ILE A 206 -6.13 9.07 -16.97
N ASN A 207 -7.04 9.90 -16.46
CA ASN A 207 -7.19 10.12 -15.02
C ASN A 207 -7.68 8.85 -14.29
N GLN A 208 -8.67 8.13 -14.86
CA GLN A 208 -9.11 6.83 -14.33
C GLN A 208 -7.99 5.78 -14.33
N ASP A 209 -7.15 5.75 -15.36
CA ASP A 209 -5.97 4.88 -15.43
C ASP A 209 -4.91 5.25 -14.37
N TYR A 210 -4.77 6.53 -14.02
CA TYR A 210 -3.92 6.98 -12.90
C TYR A 210 -4.54 6.68 -11.53
N GLU A 211 -5.83 6.86 -11.32
CA GLU A 211 -6.53 6.48 -10.08
C GLU A 211 -6.38 4.97 -9.81
N ALA A 212 -6.52 4.13 -10.84
CA ALA A 212 -6.30 2.69 -10.76
C ALA A 212 -4.83 2.33 -10.41
N GLN A 213 -3.86 3.06 -10.95
CA GLN A 213 -2.44 2.89 -10.59
C GLN A 213 -2.17 3.31 -9.15
N ILE A 214 -2.70 4.45 -8.69
CA ILE A 214 -2.56 4.94 -7.31
C ILE A 214 -3.14 3.92 -6.33
N LEU A 215 -4.31 3.34 -6.61
CA LEU A 215 -4.92 2.29 -5.79
C LEU A 215 -4.04 1.03 -5.69
N ASN A 216 -3.37 0.65 -6.78
CA ASN A 216 -2.45 -0.49 -6.80
C ASN A 216 -1.14 -0.19 -6.03
N TYR A 217 -0.57 1.01 -6.19
CA TYR A 217 0.61 1.44 -5.43
C TYR A 217 0.30 1.55 -3.92
N SER A 218 -0.90 2.02 -3.54
CA SER A 218 -1.34 2.07 -2.14
C SER A 218 -1.39 0.67 -1.52
N LYS A 219 -1.97 -0.31 -2.22
CA LYS A 219 -2.00 -1.72 -1.76
C LYS A 219 -0.60 -2.32 -1.64
N ALA A 220 0.30 -2.00 -2.58
CA ALA A 220 1.69 -2.43 -2.52
C ALA A 220 2.43 -1.81 -1.33
N LYS A 221 2.22 -0.52 -1.05
CA LYS A 221 2.75 0.19 0.13
C LYS A 221 2.30 -0.48 1.42
N SER A 222 1.00 -0.67 1.64
CA SER A 222 0.47 -1.30 2.87
C SER A 222 0.98 -2.72 3.08
N SER A 223 1.16 -3.49 2.00
CA SER A 223 1.75 -4.84 2.05
C SER A 223 3.22 -4.81 2.49
N LEU A 224 4.02 -3.87 1.97
CA LEU A 224 5.42 -3.68 2.36
C LEU A 224 5.55 -3.14 3.80
N GLU A 225 4.65 -2.26 4.23
CA GLU A 225 4.61 -1.76 5.62
C GLU A 225 4.32 -2.90 6.61
N SER A 226 3.39 -3.81 6.30
CA SER A 226 3.16 -5.02 7.10
C SER A 226 4.41 -5.91 7.17
N GLN A 227 5.06 -6.18 6.03
CA GLN A 227 6.29 -6.99 6.01
C GLN A 227 7.44 -6.36 6.82
N VAL A 228 7.56 -5.02 6.80
CA VAL A 228 8.53 -4.29 7.61
C VAL A 228 8.22 -4.40 9.11
N ASP A 229 6.95 -4.38 9.52
CA ASP A 229 6.57 -4.57 10.92
C ASP A 229 6.70 -6.02 11.40
N ASP A 230 6.46 -7.01 10.55
CA ASP A 230 6.73 -8.42 10.85
C ASP A 230 8.24 -8.68 11.00
N LEU A 231 9.08 -8.08 10.15
CA LEU A 231 10.54 -8.13 10.27
C LEU A 231 11.05 -7.45 11.55
N LYS A 232 10.45 -6.32 11.98
CA LYS A 232 10.77 -5.69 13.28
C LYS A 232 10.44 -6.62 14.46
N ARG A 233 9.25 -7.25 14.45
CA ARG A 233 8.83 -8.20 15.51
C ARG A 233 9.81 -9.37 15.61
N SER A 234 10.19 -9.95 14.46
CA SER A 234 11.18 -11.03 14.40
C SER A 234 12.55 -10.59 14.93
N LEU A 235 13.01 -9.38 14.59
CA LEU A 235 14.27 -8.82 15.11
C LEU A 235 14.24 -8.58 16.63
N ASP A 236 13.12 -8.11 17.18
CA ASP A 236 12.95 -7.92 18.63
C ASP A 236 12.93 -9.26 19.38
N ASP A 237 12.32 -10.30 18.82
CA ASP A 237 12.31 -11.63 19.43
C ASP A 237 13.69 -12.31 19.34
N GLU A 238 14.42 -12.16 18.23
CA GLU A 238 15.83 -12.57 18.15
C GLU A 238 16.73 -11.79 19.13
N ALA A 239 16.47 -10.50 19.35
CA ALA A 239 17.20 -9.72 20.35
C ALA A 239 16.96 -10.24 21.79
N LYS A 240 15.73 -10.65 22.12
CA LYS A 240 15.38 -11.30 23.40
C LYS A 240 16.04 -12.68 23.52
N ASN A 241 15.98 -13.50 22.48
CA ASN A 241 16.61 -14.82 22.44
C ASN A 241 18.12 -14.72 22.65
N ARG A 242 18.79 -13.78 21.98
CA ARG A 242 20.22 -13.51 22.17
C ARG A 242 20.55 -13.05 23.59
N PHE A 243 19.72 -12.20 24.21
CA PHE A 243 19.89 -11.78 25.61
C PHE A 243 19.76 -12.97 26.58
N ASN A 244 18.75 -13.81 26.38
CA ASN A 244 18.54 -15.03 27.18
C ASN A 244 19.71 -16.02 27.02
N LEU A 245 20.19 -16.24 25.81
CA LEU A 245 21.37 -17.08 25.52
C LEU A 245 22.64 -16.49 26.16
N GLN A 246 22.81 -15.17 26.17
CA GLN A 246 23.96 -14.53 26.82
C GLN A 246 23.90 -14.63 28.35
N ALA A 247 22.70 -14.57 28.95
CA ALA A 247 22.51 -14.84 30.38
C ALA A 247 22.81 -16.32 30.72
N GLN A 248 22.35 -17.27 29.91
CA GLN A 248 22.66 -18.70 30.05
C GLN A 248 24.16 -18.99 29.89
N LEU A 249 24.82 -18.37 28.92
CA LEU A 249 26.27 -18.47 28.73
C LEU A 249 27.01 -17.97 29.98
N THR A 250 26.58 -16.85 30.55
CA THR A 250 27.18 -16.29 31.76
C THR A 250 27.02 -17.23 32.96
N SER A 251 25.84 -17.86 33.13
CA SER A 251 25.62 -18.91 34.14
C SER A 251 26.58 -20.09 33.92
N LEU A 252 26.63 -20.63 32.71
CA LEU A 252 27.50 -21.76 32.35
C LEU A 252 28.99 -21.47 32.55
N GLN A 253 29.43 -20.22 32.38
CA GLN A 253 30.80 -19.80 32.71
C GLN A 253 31.02 -19.81 34.23
N MET A 254 30.10 -19.26 35.02
CA MET A 254 30.20 -19.32 36.49
C MET A 254 30.15 -20.77 37.02
N ASP A 255 29.32 -21.62 36.43
CA ASP A 255 29.26 -23.05 36.75
C ASP A 255 30.55 -23.78 36.36
N TYR A 256 31.16 -23.44 35.22
CA TYR A 256 32.46 -23.96 34.79
C TYR A 256 33.60 -23.54 35.72
N ASP A 257 33.69 -22.25 36.06
CA ASP A 257 34.70 -21.71 36.97
C ASP A 257 34.60 -22.37 38.37
N ASN A 258 33.37 -22.55 38.87
CA ASN A 258 33.08 -23.28 40.11
C ASN A 258 33.47 -24.77 40.04
N LEU A 259 33.32 -25.41 38.88
CA LEU A 259 33.69 -26.82 38.69
C LEU A 259 35.20 -27.01 38.55
N GLN A 260 35.89 -26.06 37.90
CA GLN A 260 37.35 -26.05 37.79
C GLN A 260 38.00 -25.82 39.16
N ALA A 261 37.49 -24.89 39.97
CA ALA A 261 37.99 -24.68 41.33
C ALA A 261 37.93 -25.97 42.18
N LYS A 262 36.83 -26.73 42.10
CA LYS A 262 36.69 -28.04 42.77
C LYS A 262 37.65 -29.09 42.22
N TYR A 263 37.88 -29.11 40.90
CA TYR A 263 38.84 -30.03 40.29
C TYR A 263 40.26 -29.76 40.80
N ASP A 264 40.64 -28.49 40.96
CA ASP A 264 41.96 -28.12 41.48
C ASP A 264 42.09 -28.48 42.99
N GLU A 265 41.06 -28.26 43.81
CA GLU A 265 41.01 -28.72 45.22
C GLU A 265 41.18 -30.25 45.34
N GLU A 266 40.41 -31.03 44.57
CA GLU A 266 40.43 -32.49 44.62
C GLU A 266 41.74 -33.07 44.02
N SER A 267 42.38 -32.35 43.11
CA SER A 267 43.73 -32.64 42.59
C SER A 267 44.81 -32.45 43.68
N GLU A 268 44.72 -31.40 44.50
CA GLU A 268 45.61 -31.22 45.65
C GLU A 268 45.40 -32.30 46.73
N GLU A 269 44.16 -32.65 47.07
CA GLU A 269 43.90 -33.77 48.00
C GLU A 269 44.45 -35.11 47.46
N ALA A 270 44.26 -35.41 46.17
CA ALA A 270 44.80 -36.60 45.54
C ALA A 270 46.35 -36.63 45.55
N SER A 271 46.99 -35.46 45.41
CA SER A 271 48.44 -35.29 45.52
C SER A 271 48.93 -35.57 46.96
N ASN A 272 48.23 -35.00 47.95
CA ASN A 272 48.51 -35.21 49.37
C ASN A 272 48.35 -36.69 49.78
N LEU A 273 47.30 -37.37 49.32
CA LEU A 273 47.09 -38.80 49.53
C LEU A 273 48.20 -39.66 48.91
N ARG A 274 48.67 -39.33 47.69
CA ARG A 274 49.82 -40.02 47.06
C ARG A 274 51.10 -39.86 47.87
N SER A 275 51.36 -38.67 48.42
CA SER A 275 52.48 -38.42 49.35
C SER A 275 52.38 -39.27 50.62
N GLN A 276 51.18 -39.40 51.19
CA GLN A 276 50.93 -40.19 52.39
C GLN A 276 51.10 -41.70 52.16
N VAL A 277 50.61 -42.22 51.02
CA VAL A 277 50.83 -43.61 50.58
C VAL A 277 52.30 -43.89 50.30
N SER A 278 53.06 -42.92 49.76
CA SER A 278 54.51 -43.07 49.59
C SER A 278 55.24 -43.26 50.93
N LYS A 279 54.87 -42.49 51.96
CA LYS A 279 55.37 -42.67 53.34
C LYS A 279 55.08 -44.07 53.89
N PHE A 280 53.82 -44.51 53.87
CA PHE A 280 53.46 -45.82 54.42
C PHE A 280 54.17 -46.99 53.73
N ASN A 281 54.44 -46.89 52.42
CA ASN A 281 55.22 -47.90 51.70
C ASN A 281 56.70 -47.96 52.17
N ALA A 282 57.30 -46.81 52.51
CA ALA A 282 58.65 -46.78 53.09
C ALA A 282 58.68 -47.41 54.50
N ASP A 283 57.69 -47.12 55.35
CA ASP A 283 57.56 -47.72 56.68
C ASP A 283 57.38 -49.25 56.61
N ILE A 284 56.55 -49.74 55.67
CA ILE A 284 56.35 -51.17 55.42
C ILE A 284 57.64 -51.84 54.94
N ALA A 285 58.44 -51.18 54.09
CA ALA A 285 59.74 -51.70 53.64
C ALA A 285 60.74 -51.83 54.81
N ALA A 286 60.79 -50.82 55.69
CA ALA A 286 61.63 -50.86 56.89
C ALA A 286 61.22 -51.99 57.85
N LEU A 287 59.92 -52.20 58.05
CA LEU A 287 59.38 -53.30 58.87
C LEU A 287 59.73 -54.68 58.29
N LYS A 288 59.58 -54.89 56.97
CA LYS A 288 59.95 -56.16 56.32
C LYS A 288 61.43 -56.52 56.56
N SER A 289 62.33 -55.56 56.33
CA SER A 289 63.78 -55.77 56.54
C SER A 289 64.16 -56.10 58.00
N LYS A 290 63.32 -55.74 58.98
CA LYS A 290 63.49 -56.16 60.38
C LYS A 290 63.07 -57.62 60.57
N PHE A 291 61.86 -57.98 60.14
CA PHE A 291 61.31 -59.33 60.35
C PHE A 291 62.05 -60.42 59.57
N GLU A 292 62.60 -60.13 58.39
CA GLU A 292 63.42 -61.09 57.62
C GLU A 292 64.67 -61.57 58.40
N ARG A 293 65.30 -60.67 59.17
CA ARG A 293 66.43 -61.00 60.05
C ARG A 293 66.02 -61.84 61.27
N GLU A 294 64.82 -61.59 61.80
CA GLU A 294 64.27 -62.37 62.93
C GLU A 294 63.83 -63.78 62.48
N LEU A 295 63.30 -63.93 61.25
CA LEU A 295 62.92 -65.23 60.69
C LEU A 295 64.11 -66.16 60.46
N MET A 296 65.18 -65.66 59.83
CA MET A 296 66.36 -66.46 59.45
C MET A 296 66.93 -67.26 60.64
N SER A 297 67.06 -66.60 61.81
CA SER A 297 67.55 -67.22 63.05
C SER A 297 66.65 -68.32 63.59
N LYS A 298 65.35 -68.35 63.25
CA LYS A 298 64.41 -69.39 63.70
C LYS A 298 64.30 -70.55 62.71
N THR A 299 64.53 -70.32 61.42
CA THR A 299 64.50 -71.40 60.41
C THR A 299 65.56 -72.48 60.64
N GLU A 300 66.78 -72.11 61.06
CA GLU A 300 67.87 -73.07 61.28
C GLU A 300 67.57 -74.09 62.38
N GLU A 301 66.92 -73.67 63.48
CA GLU A 301 66.48 -74.56 64.58
C GLU A 301 65.43 -75.59 64.13
N PHE A 302 64.56 -75.24 63.17
CA PHE A 302 63.44 -76.09 62.77
C PHE A 302 63.80 -77.14 61.69
N GLU A 303 64.80 -76.89 60.84
CA GLU A 303 65.17 -77.84 59.78
C GLU A 303 65.63 -79.20 60.30
N GLU A 304 66.42 -79.22 61.37
CA GLU A 304 67.03 -80.47 61.86
C GLU A 304 66.00 -81.44 62.47
N MET A 305 64.96 -80.91 63.12
CA MET A 305 63.82 -81.73 63.56
C MET A 305 62.95 -82.19 62.39
N LYS A 306 62.73 -81.32 61.39
CA LYS A 306 61.84 -81.60 60.24
C LYS A 306 62.30 -82.83 59.45
N ARG A 307 63.61 -82.97 59.20
CA ARG A 307 64.20 -84.09 58.44
C ARG A 307 63.83 -85.48 59.00
N LYS A 308 63.72 -85.63 60.33
CA LYS A 308 63.45 -86.93 60.97
C LYS A 308 62.00 -87.39 60.87
N PHE A 309 61.04 -86.46 60.92
CA PHE A 309 59.61 -86.81 60.87
C PHE A 309 59.07 -86.94 59.44
N THR A 310 59.55 -86.13 58.50
CA THR A 310 59.03 -86.12 57.12
C THR A 310 59.08 -87.51 56.46
N MET A 311 60.23 -88.19 56.51
CA MET A 311 60.41 -89.49 55.83
C MET A 311 59.40 -90.57 56.24
N ARG A 312 58.91 -90.55 57.50
CA ARG A 312 58.04 -91.62 58.01
C ARG A 312 56.56 -91.37 57.76
N ILE A 313 56.19 -90.13 57.47
CA ILE A 313 54.80 -89.71 57.22
C ILE A 313 54.49 -89.83 55.71
N THR A 314 55.43 -89.43 54.85
CA THR A 314 55.26 -89.42 53.39
C THR A 314 55.01 -90.78 52.73
N GLU A 315 55.40 -91.90 53.35
CA GLU A 315 55.14 -93.24 52.79
C GLU A 315 53.66 -93.68 52.94
N LEU A 316 52.98 -93.20 53.98
CA LEU A 316 51.66 -93.71 54.37
C LEU A 316 50.51 -92.82 53.87
N GLU A 317 50.67 -91.50 53.93
CA GLU A 317 49.64 -90.55 53.48
C GLU A 317 49.45 -90.58 51.95
N ASP A 318 50.54 -90.74 51.20
CA ASP A 318 50.57 -90.60 49.73
C ASP A 318 49.76 -91.68 48.99
N THR A 319 49.50 -92.83 49.63
CA THR A 319 48.65 -93.89 49.05
C THR A 319 47.16 -93.71 49.33
N ALA A 320 46.79 -93.13 50.48
CA ALA A 320 45.41 -92.92 50.87
C ALA A 320 44.82 -91.64 50.24
N GLU A 321 45.59 -90.55 50.23
CA GLU A 321 45.10 -89.25 49.75
C GLU A 321 45.02 -89.18 48.21
N ARG A 322 45.79 -90.00 47.48
CA ARG A 322 45.76 -90.03 46.00
C ARG A 322 44.42 -90.41 45.38
N GLU A 323 43.68 -91.35 45.95
CA GLU A 323 42.33 -91.70 45.47
C GLU A 323 41.25 -90.76 46.02
N ARG A 324 41.42 -90.28 47.26
CA ARG A 324 40.53 -89.31 47.89
C ARG A 324 40.53 -87.95 47.16
N LEU A 325 41.69 -87.47 46.73
CA LEU A 325 41.82 -86.22 45.96
C LEU A 325 41.18 -86.30 44.57
N LYS A 326 41.19 -87.46 43.89
CA LYS A 326 40.51 -87.62 42.59
C LYS A 326 39.00 -87.42 42.73
N ALA A 327 38.37 -88.04 43.72
CA ALA A 327 36.94 -87.87 43.97
C ALA A 327 36.58 -86.42 44.33
N VAL A 328 37.35 -85.80 45.23
CA VAL A 328 37.09 -84.42 45.70
C VAL A 328 37.39 -83.37 44.63
N SER A 329 38.39 -83.58 43.77
CA SER A 329 38.71 -82.64 42.68
C SER A 329 37.65 -82.65 41.57
N LEU A 330 37.06 -83.80 41.22
CA LEU A 330 35.98 -83.87 40.24
C LEU A 330 34.69 -83.18 40.72
N GLU A 331 34.28 -83.37 41.99
CA GLU A 331 33.15 -82.63 42.57
C GLU A 331 33.41 -81.12 42.66
N LYS A 332 34.64 -80.71 43.04
CA LYS A 332 35.03 -79.28 43.05
C LYS A 332 35.06 -78.67 41.65
N LEU A 333 35.54 -79.40 40.63
CA LEU A 333 35.55 -78.93 39.25
C LEU A 333 34.11 -78.80 38.70
N LYS A 334 33.25 -79.78 38.97
CA LYS A 334 31.82 -79.75 38.62
C LYS A 334 31.09 -78.57 39.26
N THR A 335 31.33 -78.29 40.55
CA THR A 335 30.73 -77.11 41.22
C THR A 335 31.29 -75.79 40.68
N LYS A 336 32.59 -75.71 40.37
CA LYS A 336 33.18 -74.54 39.68
C LYS A 336 32.55 -74.30 38.32
N LEU A 337 32.51 -75.31 37.45
CA LEU A 337 31.90 -75.20 36.12
C LEU A 337 30.40 -74.87 36.18
N THR A 338 29.68 -75.31 37.22
CA THR A 338 28.26 -74.96 37.40
C THR A 338 28.06 -73.50 37.83
N LEU A 339 29.04 -72.90 38.52
CA LEU A 339 29.04 -71.46 38.83
C LEU A 339 29.51 -70.66 37.61
N GLU A 340 30.63 -71.04 36.99
CA GLU A 340 31.16 -70.39 35.79
C GLU A 340 30.13 -70.39 34.63
N ILE A 341 29.30 -71.44 34.48
CA ILE A 341 28.17 -71.46 33.53
C ILE A 341 27.07 -70.46 33.91
N LYS A 342 26.75 -70.29 35.20
CA LYS A 342 25.75 -69.30 35.65
C LYS A 342 26.24 -67.87 35.50
N ASP A 343 27.50 -67.63 35.85
CA ASP A 343 28.13 -66.32 35.75
C ASP A 343 28.18 -65.91 34.26
N LEU A 344 28.64 -66.80 33.37
CA LEU A 344 28.59 -66.60 31.91
C LEU A 344 27.17 -66.47 31.36
N GLN A 345 26.17 -67.15 31.91
CA GLN A 345 24.76 -66.95 31.53
C GLN A 345 24.28 -65.53 31.89
N SER A 346 24.58 -65.06 33.10
CA SER A 346 24.23 -63.69 33.51
C SER A 346 24.99 -62.62 32.73
N GLU A 347 26.24 -62.89 32.36
CA GLU A 347 27.08 -62.01 31.54
C GLU A 347 26.57 -61.97 30.09
N ILE A 348 26.13 -63.11 29.53
CA ILE A 348 25.45 -63.17 28.22
C ILE A 348 24.10 -62.44 28.25
N GLU A 349 23.31 -62.56 29.32
CA GLU A 349 22.04 -61.83 29.45
C GLU A 349 22.28 -60.31 29.58
N SER A 350 23.28 -59.89 30.34
CA SER A 350 23.71 -58.49 30.45
C SER A 350 24.21 -57.92 29.12
N LEU A 351 25.12 -58.62 28.43
CA LEU A 351 25.64 -58.23 27.13
C LEU A 351 24.56 -58.27 26.04
N SER A 352 23.56 -59.16 26.16
CA SER A 352 22.41 -59.19 25.26
C SER A 352 21.50 -57.96 25.44
N LEU A 353 21.27 -57.52 26.68
CA LEU A 353 20.56 -56.28 26.97
C LEU A 353 21.33 -55.06 26.45
N GLU A 354 22.61 -54.94 26.78
CA GLU A 354 23.47 -53.84 26.33
C GLU A 354 23.56 -53.76 24.80
N ASN A 355 23.78 -54.89 24.11
CA ASN A 355 23.77 -54.96 22.66
C ASN A 355 22.39 -54.59 22.07
N SER A 356 21.29 -54.96 22.71
CA SER A 356 19.94 -54.55 22.26
C SER A 356 19.73 -53.03 22.38
N GLU A 357 20.33 -52.39 23.38
CA GLU A 357 20.28 -50.94 23.54
C GLU A 357 21.22 -50.23 22.56
N LEU A 358 22.42 -50.76 22.34
CA LEU A 358 23.37 -50.28 21.32
C LEU A 358 22.77 -50.36 19.91
N ILE A 359 22.08 -51.45 19.55
CA ILE A 359 21.34 -51.57 18.27
C ILE A 359 20.22 -50.51 18.18
N ARG A 360 19.57 -50.18 19.29
CA ARG A 360 18.56 -49.10 19.35
C ARG A 360 19.19 -47.72 19.12
N ARG A 361 20.31 -47.43 19.81
CA ARG A 361 21.07 -46.17 19.67
C ARG A 361 21.67 -46.02 18.27
N ALA A 362 22.18 -47.10 17.68
CA ALA A 362 22.67 -47.14 16.30
C ALA A 362 21.56 -46.79 15.30
N LYS A 363 20.39 -47.42 15.39
CA LYS A 363 19.24 -47.10 14.52
C LYS A 363 18.71 -45.67 14.69
N ALA A 364 18.75 -45.13 15.90
CA ALA A 364 18.43 -43.73 16.14
C ALA A 364 19.45 -42.78 15.49
N ALA A 365 20.74 -43.11 15.56
CA ALA A 365 21.80 -42.36 14.89
C ALA A 365 21.73 -42.49 13.35
N GLU A 366 21.39 -43.66 12.81
CA GLU A 366 21.15 -43.89 11.37
C GLU A 366 19.97 -43.04 10.86
N SER A 367 18.87 -42.97 11.62
CA SER A 367 17.73 -42.09 11.30
C SER A 367 18.16 -40.62 11.29
N LEU A 368 18.80 -40.17 12.37
CA LEU A 368 19.26 -38.78 12.50
C LEU A 368 20.27 -38.41 11.39
N ALA A 369 21.17 -39.32 11.03
CA ALA A 369 22.09 -39.13 9.92
C ALA A 369 21.37 -39.06 8.56
N SER A 370 20.32 -39.88 8.34
CA SER A 370 19.53 -39.83 7.11
C SER A 370 18.72 -38.53 7.00
N ASP A 371 18.18 -38.01 8.10
CA ASP A 371 17.41 -36.77 8.10
C ASP A 371 18.32 -35.53 8.03
N LEU A 372 19.50 -35.57 8.66
CA LEU A 372 20.55 -34.57 8.45
C LEU A 372 21.09 -34.57 7.01
N GLN A 373 21.29 -35.75 6.38
CA GLN A 373 21.70 -35.82 4.97
C GLN A 373 20.64 -35.21 4.06
N ARG A 374 19.36 -35.53 4.24
CA ARG A 374 18.25 -34.87 3.52
C ARG A 374 18.30 -33.36 3.70
N ARG A 375 18.52 -32.87 4.92
CA ARG A 375 18.57 -31.42 5.17
C ARG A 375 19.80 -30.76 4.53
N VAL A 376 20.93 -31.46 4.43
CA VAL A 376 22.11 -31.01 3.67
C VAL A 376 21.82 -30.99 2.16
N ASP A 377 21.12 -31.99 1.62
CA ASP A 377 20.75 -32.04 0.21
C ASP A 377 19.76 -30.90 -0.15
N GLU A 378 18.74 -30.66 0.69
CA GLU A 378 17.81 -29.53 0.60
C GLU A 378 18.54 -28.18 0.59
N LEU A 379 19.38 -27.92 1.61
CA LEU A 379 20.15 -26.69 1.73
C LEU A 379 21.13 -26.51 0.56
N THR A 380 21.67 -27.61 0.01
CA THR A 380 22.53 -27.57 -1.18
C THR A 380 21.74 -27.13 -2.42
N ILE A 381 20.49 -27.56 -2.60
CA ILE A 381 19.62 -27.11 -3.69
C ILE A 381 19.23 -25.62 -3.49
N GLU A 382 18.91 -25.23 -2.27
CA GLU A 382 18.54 -23.85 -1.90
C GLU A 382 19.72 -22.87 -2.12
N VAL A 383 20.94 -23.23 -1.69
CA VAL A 383 22.16 -22.44 -1.96
C VAL A 383 22.45 -22.36 -3.47
N ASN A 384 22.30 -23.44 -4.23
CA ASN A 384 22.54 -23.41 -5.69
C ASN A 384 21.53 -22.52 -6.43
N THR A 385 20.25 -22.54 -6.04
CA THR A 385 19.21 -21.68 -6.64
C THR A 385 19.43 -20.21 -6.28
N LEU A 386 19.72 -19.89 -5.02
CA LEU A 386 20.08 -18.53 -4.59
C LEU A 386 21.34 -18.00 -5.28
N THR A 387 22.38 -18.84 -5.45
CA THR A 387 23.62 -18.47 -6.16
C THR A 387 23.36 -18.17 -7.63
N SER A 388 22.47 -18.94 -8.28
CA SER A 388 22.04 -18.69 -9.67
C SER A 388 21.25 -17.38 -9.80
N GLN A 389 20.31 -17.12 -8.89
CA GLN A 389 19.56 -15.86 -8.85
C GLN A 389 20.47 -14.65 -8.60
N ASN A 390 21.41 -14.74 -7.65
CA ASN A 390 22.38 -13.66 -7.41
C ASN A 390 23.26 -13.41 -8.65
N SER A 391 23.71 -14.45 -9.35
CA SER A 391 24.46 -14.33 -10.60
C SER A 391 23.66 -13.61 -11.70
N GLN A 392 22.35 -13.87 -11.78
CA GLN A 392 21.46 -13.14 -12.69
C GLN A 392 21.33 -11.66 -12.29
N LEU A 393 21.08 -11.39 -11.01
CA LEU A 393 20.97 -10.02 -10.48
C LEU A 393 22.26 -9.21 -10.67
N GLU A 394 23.44 -9.81 -10.47
CA GLU A 394 24.73 -9.19 -10.75
C GLU A 394 24.89 -8.85 -12.24
N SER A 395 24.49 -9.75 -13.15
CA SER A 395 24.53 -9.50 -14.60
C SER A 395 23.60 -8.36 -15.03
N GLU A 396 22.41 -8.27 -14.43
CA GLU A 396 21.48 -7.16 -14.68
C GLU A 396 21.97 -5.85 -14.05
N ASN A 397 22.57 -5.89 -12.86
CA ASN A 397 23.15 -4.73 -12.21
C ASN A 397 24.30 -4.13 -13.05
N LEU A 398 25.14 -4.98 -13.66
CA LEU A 398 26.15 -4.58 -14.64
C LEU A 398 25.54 -4.00 -15.92
N ARG A 399 24.48 -4.62 -16.47
CA ARG A 399 23.73 -4.12 -17.64
C ARG A 399 23.13 -2.73 -17.39
N LEU A 400 22.52 -2.54 -16.22
CA LEU A 400 21.93 -1.26 -15.81
C LEU A 400 23.00 -0.19 -15.57
N LYS A 401 24.14 -0.53 -14.96
CA LYS A 401 25.29 0.39 -14.84
C LYS A 401 25.84 0.84 -16.20
N SER A 402 25.95 -0.07 -17.17
CA SER A 402 26.32 0.30 -18.55
C SER A 402 25.31 1.29 -19.14
N LEU A 403 24.01 0.99 -19.05
CA LEU A 403 22.95 1.84 -19.58
C LEU A 403 22.89 3.22 -18.90
N VAL A 404 23.15 3.29 -17.59
CA VAL A 404 23.24 4.56 -16.84
C VAL A 404 24.44 5.39 -17.31
N ASN A 405 25.59 4.78 -17.58
CA ASN A 405 26.74 5.48 -18.18
C ASN A 405 26.40 5.98 -19.60
N ASP A 406 25.84 5.13 -20.46
CA ASP A 406 25.43 5.50 -21.83
C ASP A 406 24.42 6.66 -21.85
N LEU A 407 23.49 6.70 -20.89
CA LEU A 407 22.52 7.79 -20.73
C LEU A 407 23.16 9.05 -20.13
N THR A 408 24.14 8.90 -19.24
CA THR A 408 24.89 10.03 -18.67
C THR A 408 25.72 10.72 -19.74
N ASP A 409 26.42 9.96 -20.60
CA ASP A 409 27.19 10.52 -21.71
C ASP A 409 26.30 11.17 -22.78
N LYS A 410 25.12 10.60 -23.07
CA LYS A 410 24.10 11.26 -23.90
C LYS A 410 23.61 12.57 -23.28
N ASN A 411 23.36 12.60 -21.97
CA ASN A 411 22.95 13.83 -21.29
C ASN A 411 24.08 14.89 -21.30
N ASN A 412 25.33 14.47 -21.09
CA ASN A 412 26.51 15.34 -21.19
C ASN A 412 26.70 15.93 -22.60
N LEU A 413 26.36 15.19 -23.65
CA LEU A 413 26.34 15.68 -25.03
C LEU A 413 25.19 16.67 -25.26
N LEU A 414 23.96 16.30 -24.88
CA LEU A 414 22.77 17.15 -25.00
C LEU A 414 22.88 18.45 -24.21
N GLU A 415 23.57 18.46 -23.06
CA GLU A 415 23.89 19.68 -22.31
C GLU A 415 24.87 20.60 -23.05
N ARG A 416 25.87 20.04 -23.73
CA ARG A 416 26.82 20.83 -24.54
C ARG A 416 26.12 21.43 -25.75
N GLU A 417 25.30 20.65 -26.44
CA GLU A 417 24.46 21.13 -27.54
C GLU A 417 23.48 22.21 -27.05
N ASN A 418 22.79 22.02 -25.91
CA ASN A 418 21.89 23.04 -25.34
C ASN A 418 22.61 24.35 -25.00
N ARG A 419 23.85 24.30 -24.48
CA ARG A 419 24.66 25.50 -24.22
C ARG A 419 25.06 26.20 -25.53
N GLN A 420 25.55 25.44 -26.50
CA GLN A 420 25.96 25.95 -27.82
C GLN A 420 24.78 26.59 -28.58
N MET A 421 23.60 25.96 -28.54
CA MET A 421 22.36 26.50 -29.09
C MET A 421 21.86 27.73 -28.31
N ASN A 422 22.02 27.78 -26.98
CA ASN A 422 21.70 28.98 -26.20
C ASN A 422 22.58 30.16 -26.57
N ASP A 423 23.89 29.94 -26.79
CA ASP A 423 24.81 31.00 -27.16
C ASP A 423 24.57 31.48 -28.59
N GLN A 424 24.27 30.58 -29.54
CA GLN A 424 23.74 30.96 -30.86
C GLN A 424 22.44 31.77 -30.75
N VAL A 425 21.50 31.39 -29.86
CA VAL A 425 20.26 32.16 -29.62
C VAL A 425 20.54 33.53 -29.02
N LYS A 426 21.58 33.71 -28.18
CA LYS A 426 22.01 35.04 -27.70
C LYS A 426 22.61 35.87 -28.82
N GLU A 427 23.48 35.28 -29.63
CA GLU A 427 24.16 35.94 -30.75
C GLU A 427 23.15 36.38 -31.82
N LEU A 428 22.23 35.49 -32.22
CA LEU A 428 21.09 35.80 -33.09
C LEU A 428 20.16 36.86 -32.48
N LYS A 429 19.88 36.83 -31.17
CA LYS A 429 19.11 37.90 -30.49
C LYS A 429 19.84 39.24 -30.47
N SER A 430 21.18 39.26 -30.49
CA SER A 430 21.96 40.50 -30.60
C SER A 430 21.92 41.04 -32.04
N SER A 431 22.15 40.18 -33.03
CA SER A 431 22.05 40.50 -34.46
C SER A 431 20.65 40.98 -34.84
N LEU A 432 19.59 40.36 -34.28
CA LEU A 432 18.20 40.79 -34.45
C LEU A 432 17.92 42.16 -33.83
N ARG A 433 18.54 42.53 -32.71
CA ARG A 433 18.39 43.90 -32.14
C ARG A 433 19.04 44.95 -33.03
N ASP A 434 20.22 44.67 -33.57
CA ASP A 434 20.89 45.62 -34.46
C ASP A 434 20.27 45.64 -35.86
N ALA A 435 19.69 44.53 -36.33
CA ALA A 435 18.84 44.48 -37.51
C ALA A 435 17.55 45.29 -37.30
N ASN A 436 16.88 45.15 -36.16
CA ASN A 436 15.67 45.91 -35.82
C ASN A 436 15.96 47.42 -35.66
N ARG A 437 17.12 47.79 -35.12
CA ARG A 437 17.57 49.20 -35.10
C ARG A 437 17.74 49.76 -36.50
N ARG A 438 18.49 49.04 -37.36
CA ARG A 438 18.64 49.42 -38.78
C ARG A 438 17.30 49.45 -39.50
N LEU A 439 16.35 48.58 -39.14
CA LEU A 439 15.00 48.61 -39.67
C LEU A 439 14.28 49.89 -39.22
N THR A 440 14.28 50.25 -37.93
CA THR A 440 13.66 51.51 -37.47
C THR A 440 14.34 52.76 -38.03
N ASP A 441 15.66 52.74 -38.22
CA ASP A 441 16.40 53.83 -38.85
C ASP A 441 16.01 53.98 -40.35
N LEU A 442 15.87 52.85 -41.06
CA LEU A 442 15.40 52.81 -42.44
C LEU A 442 13.90 53.10 -42.59
N GLU A 443 13.07 52.76 -41.61
CA GLU A 443 11.64 53.08 -41.57
C GLU A 443 11.41 54.57 -41.28
N ALA A 444 12.21 55.17 -40.39
CA ALA A 444 12.22 56.61 -40.17
C ALA A 444 12.69 57.36 -41.44
N LEU A 445 13.81 56.92 -42.06
CA LEU A 445 14.30 57.51 -43.31
C LEU A 445 13.30 57.29 -44.46
N ARG A 446 12.65 56.13 -44.55
CA ARG A 446 11.59 55.85 -45.53
C ARG A 446 10.39 56.74 -45.29
N SER A 447 9.91 56.88 -44.06
CA SER A 447 8.78 57.76 -43.74
C SER A 447 9.08 59.22 -44.06
N GLN A 448 10.32 59.66 -43.81
CA GLN A 448 10.78 60.98 -44.21
C GLN A 448 10.84 61.13 -45.75
N LEU A 449 11.36 60.14 -46.48
CA LEU A 449 11.39 60.14 -47.95
C LEU A 449 10.00 59.96 -48.58
N GLU A 450 9.06 59.29 -47.93
CA GLU A 450 7.66 59.19 -48.35
C GLU A 450 6.93 60.52 -48.11
N ALA A 451 7.18 61.20 -46.99
CA ALA A 451 6.69 62.56 -46.76
C ALA A 451 7.33 63.59 -47.72
N GLU A 452 8.62 63.49 -48.02
CA GLU A 452 9.28 64.32 -49.04
C GLU A 452 8.75 64.00 -50.44
N ARG A 453 8.51 62.73 -50.78
CA ARG A 453 7.83 62.32 -52.03
C ARG A 453 6.42 62.91 -52.11
N ASP A 454 5.63 62.84 -51.06
CA ASP A 454 4.23 63.28 -51.09
C ASP A 454 4.11 64.81 -51.07
N ASN A 455 5.01 65.51 -50.38
CA ASN A 455 5.16 66.96 -50.51
C ASN A 455 5.62 67.36 -51.92
N LEU A 456 6.55 66.62 -52.54
CA LEU A 456 6.97 66.86 -53.93
C LEU A 456 5.88 66.48 -54.94
N ALA A 457 5.05 65.47 -54.66
CA ALA A 457 3.93 65.07 -55.51
C ALA A 457 2.78 66.08 -55.40
N SER A 458 2.49 66.61 -54.21
CA SER A 458 1.57 67.73 -54.02
C SER A 458 2.11 68.97 -54.74
N ALA A 459 3.36 69.37 -54.50
CA ALA A 459 3.95 70.55 -55.14
C ALA A 459 4.09 70.39 -56.67
N LEU A 460 4.26 69.16 -57.18
CA LEU A 460 4.21 68.86 -58.60
C LEU A 460 2.77 68.96 -59.13
N HIS A 461 1.78 68.44 -58.41
CA HIS A 461 0.38 68.53 -58.80
C HIS A 461 -0.14 69.97 -58.77
N ASP A 462 0.21 70.74 -57.73
CA ASP A 462 -0.06 72.17 -57.62
C ASP A 462 0.61 72.96 -58.76
N ALA A 463 1.83 72.56 -59.16
CA ALA A 463 2.54 73.16 -60.28
C ALA A 463 2.00 72.71 -61.66
N GLU A 464 1.53 71.47 -61.80
CA GLU A 464 0.87 70.95 -63.01
C GLU A 464 -0.51 71.54 -63.19
N GLU A 465 -1.30 71.68 -62.11
CA GLU A 465 -2.60 72.35 -62.13
C GLU A 465 -2.40 73.85 -62.41
N ALA A 466 -1.46 74.53 -61.72
CA ALA A 466 -1.14 75.92 -62.04
C ALA A 466 -0.59 76.10 -63.47
N LEU A 467 0.21 75.16 -63.99
CA LEU A 467 0.68 75.18 -65.38
C LEU A 467 -0.47 74.93 -66.36
N HIS A 468 -1.39 74.02 -66.05
CA HIS A 468 -2.58 73.74 -66.86
C HIS A 468 -3.53 74.95 -66.87
N ASP A 469 -3.71 75.59 -65.72
CA ASP A 469 -4.53 76.79 -65.55
C ASP A 469 -3.88 78.00 -66.26
N MET A 470 -2.55 78.11 -66.26
CA MET A 470 -1.81 79.10 -67.04
C MET A 470 -1.77 78.79 -68.54
N ASP A 471 -1.75 77.52 -68.96
CA ASP A 471 -1.85 77.13 -70.37
C ASP A 471 -3.28 77.31 -70.89
N GLN A 472 -4.32 77.03 -70.09
CA GLN A 472 -5.71 77.41 -70.41
C GLN A 472 -5.84 78.93 -70.55
N LYS A 473 -5.27 79.72 -69.63
CA LYS A 473 -5.25 81.19 -69.72
C LYS A 473 -4.45 81.69 -70.92
N TYR A 474 -3.35 81.02 -71.28
CA TYR A 474 -2.55 81.31 -72.47
C TYR A 474 -3.30 80.96 -73.75
N GLN A 475 -3.86 79.75 -73.88
CA GLN A 475 -4.70 79.33 -75.00
C GLN A 475 -5.92 80.24 -75.17
N ALA A 476 -6.62 80.60 -74.09
CA ALA A 476 -7.73 81.55 -74.11
C ALA A 476 -7.27 82.94 -74.57
N SER A 477 -6.12 83.42 -74.08
CA SER A 477 -5.53 84.70 -74.50
C SER A 477 -5.05 84.66 -75.96
N GLN A 478 -4.52 83.54 -76.43
CA GLN A 478 -4.05 83.33 -77.79
C GLN A 478 -5.24 83.23 -78.77
N ALA A 479 -6.31 82.55 -78.37
CA ALA A 479 -7.58 82.51 -79.11
C ALA A 479 -8.24 83.89 -79.16
N ALA A 480 -8.30 84.61 -78.04
CA ALA A 480 -8.78 85.98 -77.99
C ALA A 480 -7.91 86.93 -78.84
N LEU A 481 -6.59 86.80 -78.82
CA LEU A 481 -5.67 87.59 -79.65
C LEU A 481 -5.85 87.30 -81.15
N ASN A 482 -6.04 86.03 -81.53
CA ASN A 482 -6.30 85.64 -82.91
C ASN A 482 -7.70 86.11 -83.39
N HIS A 483 -8.72 86.03 -82.53
CA HIS A 483 -10.05 86.55 -82.82
C HIS A 483 -10.05 88.08 -82.93
N LEU A 484 -9.36 88.78 -82.03
CA LEU A 484 -9.22 90.24 -82.07
C LEU A 484 -8.44 90.68 -83.32
N LYS A 485 -7.43 89.92 -83.75
CA LYS A 485 -6.75 90.15 -85.04
C LYS A 485 -7.72 90.04 -86.21
N SER A 486 -8.52 88.98 -86.29
CA SER A 486 -9.48 88.83 -87.39
C SER A 486 -10.58 89.91 -87.38
N GLU A 487 -11.09 90.29 -86.21
CA GLU A 487 -12.02 91.43 -86.08
C GLU A 487 -11.38 92.76 -86.53
N MET A 488 -10.13 93.03 -86.15
CA MET A 488 -9.45 94.28 -86.50
C MET A 488 -9.07 94.32 -87.98
N GLU A 489 -8.65 93.20 -88.58
CA GLU A 489 -8.39 93.07 -90.02
C GLU A 489 -9.67 93.20 -90.88
N GLN A 490 -10.84 92.91 -90.30
CA GLN A 490 -12.13 93.18 -90.94
C GLN A 490 -12.53 94.65 -90.77
N ARG A 491 -12.53 95.17 -89.53
CA ARG A 491 -12.91 96.57 -89.23
C ARG A 491 -12.02 97.61 -89.93
N LEU A 492 -10.74 97.30 -90.18
CA LEU A 492 -9.87 98.16 -90.98
C LEU A 492 -10.35 98.27 -92.43
N ARG A 493 -10.64 97.14 -93.10
CA ARG A 493 -11.16 97.12 -94.48
C ARG A 493 -12.49 97.86 -94.59
N GLU A 494 -13.41 97.61 -93.67
CA GLU A 494 -14.72 98.29 -93.64
C GLU A 494 -14.56 99.82 -93.46
N ARG A 495 -13.59 100.29 -92.66
CA ARG A 495 -13.34 101.73 -92.48
C ARG A 495 -12.55 102.39 -93.61
N ASP A 496 -11.64 101.68 -94.27
CA ASP A 496 -10.92 102.22 -95.42
C ASP A 496 -11.85 102.49 -96.62
N GLU A 497 -12.84 101.62 -96.84
CA GLU A 497 -13.87 101.82 -97.87
C GLU A 497 -14.80 103.02 -97.55
N GLU A 498 -15.20 103.18 -96.28
CA GLU A 498 -15.99 104.34 -95.85
C GLU A 498 -15.22 105.67 -95.99
N LEU A 499 -13.95 105.72 -95.58
CA LEU A 499 -13.15 106.93 -95.52
C LEU A 499 -12.92 107.59 -96.90
N GLU A 500 -12.78 106.79 -97.96
CA GLU A 500 -12.59 107.32 -99.33
C GLU A 500 -13.89 107.90 -99.93
N SER A 501 -15.06 107.48 -99.41
CA SER A 501 -16.36 108.06 -99.76
C SER A 501 -16.60 109.41 -99.04
N LEU A 502 -16.33 109.45 -97.73
CA LEU A 502 -16.57 110.61 -96.86
C LEU A 502 -15.73 111.84 -97.22
N ARG A 503 -14.53 111.64 -97.77
CA ARG A 503 -13.63 112.73 -98.19
C ARG A 503 -14.16 113.57 -99.36
N LYS A 504 -15.12 113.08 -100.15
CA LYS A 504 -15.63 113.80 -101.34
C LYS A 504 -16.96 114.54 -101.10
N SER A 505 -17.71 114.19 -100.06
CA SER A 505 -18.98 114.85 -99.70
C SER A 505 -18.79 115.99 -98.70
N THR A 506 -17.95 115.78 -97.68
CA THR A 506 -17.84 116.65 -96.48
C THR A 506 -17.50 118.10 -96.77
N THR A 507 -16.71 118.40 -97.82
CA THR A 507 -16.38 119.80 -98.19
C THR A 507 -17.61 120.65 -98.54
N ARG A 508 -18.70 120.05 -99.04
CA ARG A 508 -19.95 120.78 -99.31
C ARG A 508 -20.83 120.92 -98.07
N THR A 509 -20.81 119.94 -97.17
CA THR A 509 -21.64 119.94 -95.95
C THR A 509 -21.18 120.97 -94.92
N ILE A 510 -19.90 121.38 -94.94
CA ILE A 510 -19.33 122.37 -94.01
C ILE A 510 -20.06 123.74 -94.09
N GLU A 511 -20.50 124.15 -95.27
CA GLU A 511 -21.21 125.42 -95.45
C GLU A 511 -22.65 125.36 -94.89
N GLU A 512 -23.33 124.22 -95.00
CA GLU A 512 -24.67 124.00 -94.40
C GLU A 512 -24.61 123.83 -92.87
N LEU A 513 -23.63 123.08 -92.37
CA LEU A 513 -23.49 122.72 -90.95
C LEU A 513 -23.33 123.93 -90.01
N THR A 514 -22.85 125.06 -90.52
CA THR A 514 -22.66 126.29 -89.74
C THR A 514 -23.98 126.83 -89.17
N VAL A 515 -25.12 126.58 -89.84
CA VAL A 515 -26.46 126.93 -89.33
C VAL A 515 -26.98 125.88 -88.35
N THR A 516 -26.69 124.59 -88.60
CA THR A 516 -27.18 123.47 -87.78
C THR A 516 -26.52 123.42 -86.39
N ILE A 517 -25.26 123.86 -86.26
CA ILE A 517 -24.51 123.86 -84.99
C ILE A 517 -25.25 124.67 -83.91
N THR A 518 -25.76 125.86 -84.26
CA THR A 518 -26.50 126.73 -83.32
C THR A 518 -27.79 126.11 -82.76
N GLU A 519 -28.43 125.20 -83.50
CA GLU A 519 -29.61 124.46 -83.01
C GLU A 519 -29.22 123.24 -82.16
N MET A 520 -28.11 122.58 -82.48
CA MET A 520 -27.63 121.40 -81.75
C MET A 520 -27.12 121.74 -80.34
N GLU A 521 -26.45 122.88 -80.15
CA GLU A 521 -25.94 123.27 -78.82
C GLU A 521 -27.03 123.33 -77.74
N VAL A 522 -28.23 123.78 -78.10
CA VAL A 522 -29.37 123.89 -77.18
C VAL A 522 -29.86 122.50 -76.77
N LYS A 523 -29.90 121.54 -77.70
CA LYS A 523 -30.25 120.14 -77.42
C LYS A 523 -29.22 119.49 -76.49
N TYR A 524 -27.94 119.52 -76.85
CA TYR A 524 -26.90 118.81 -76.09
C TYR A 524 -26.75 119.33 -74.65
N LYS A 525 -26.91 120.64 -74.39
CA LYS A 525 -26.95 121.18 -73.02
C LYS A 525 -28.10 120.59 -72.19
N SER A 526 -29.26 120.32 -72.80
CA SER A 526 -30.40 119.69 -72.11
C SER A 526 -30.19 118.19 -71.82
N GLU A 527 -29.49 117.47 -72.71
CA GLU A 527 -29.19 116.04 -72.57
C GLU A 527 -28.08 115.79 -71.55
N LEU A 528 -27.01 116.60 -71.58
CA LEU A 528 -25.91 116.52 -70.61
C LEU A 528 -26.44 116.71 -69.16
N SER A 529 -27.39 117.63 -68.96
CA SER A 529 -28.02 117.85 -67.65
C SER A 529 -28.92 116.69 -67.20
N ARG A 530 -29.45 115.85 -68.12
CA ARG A 530 -30.20 114.64 -67.79
C ARG A 530 -29.27 113.47 -67.45
N LEU A 531 -28.19 113.31 -68.21
CA LEU A 531 -27.14 112.32 -67.95
C LEU A 531 -26.47 112.56 -66.60
N LYS A 532 -26.11 113.82 -66.26
CA LYS A 532 -25.52 114.17 -64.96
C LYS A 532 -26.40 113.70 -63.79
N LYS A 533 -27.72 113.99 -63.83
CA LYS A 533 -28.66 113.54 -62.80
C LYS A 533 -28.80 112.01 -62.70
N ARG A 534 -28.69 111.29 -63.81
CA ARG A 534 -28.65 109.81 -63.79
C ARG A 534 -27.38 109.29 -63.11
N TYR A 535 -26.20 109.83 -63.45
CA TYR A 535 -24.96 109.41 -62.81
C TYR A 535 -24.92 109.79 -61.32
N GLU A 536 -25.46 110.95 -60.93
CA GLU A 536 -25.61 111.34 -59.52
C GLU A 536 -26.51 110.35 -58.75
N SER A 537 -27.61 109.89 -59.32
CA SER A 537 -28.45 108.82 -58.73
C SER A 537 -27.68 107.51 -58.61
N ASN A 538 -27.09 107.03 -59.71
CA ASN A 538 -26.37 105.76 -59.74
C ASN A 538 -25.20 105.72 -58.74
N ILE A 539 -24.52 106.85 -58.50
CA ILE A 539 -23.45 106.94 -57.50
C ILE A 539 -24.02 106.77 -56.08
N ALA A 540 -25.12 107.45 -55.74
CA ALA A 540 -25.77 107.30 -54.44
C ALA A 540 -26.28 105.85 -54.21
N ASP A 541 -26.85 105.22 -55.25
CA ASP A 541 -27.28 103.82 -55.20
C ASP A 541 -26.09 102.86 -54.97
N LEU A 542 -24.93 103.14 -55.57
CA LEU A 542 -23.70 102.36 -55.37
C LEU A 542 -23.06 102.59 -54.00
N GLU A 543 -23.10 103.81 -53.46
CA GLU A 543 -22.63 104.12 -52.09
C GLU A 543 -23.44 103.36 -51.03
N ILE A 544 -24.76 103.25 -51.20
CA ILE A 544 -25.64 102.46 -50.34
C ILE A 544 -25.33 100.94 -50.45
N GLN A 545 -25.06 100.46 -51.67
CA GLN A 545 -24.64 99.07 -51.88
C GLN A 545 -23.28 98.77 -51.23
N LEU A 546 -22.34 99.72 -51.28
CA LEU A 546 -21.01 99.57 -50.67
C LEU A 546 -21.08 99.56 -49.13
N ASP A 547 -21.88 100.44 -48.51
CA ASP A 547 -22.10 100.44 -47.06
C ASP A 547 -22.80 99.16 -46.57
N THR A 548 -23.82 98.67 -47.29
CA THR A 548 -24.50 97.40 -46.95
C THR A 548 -23.57 96.19 -47.12
N ALA A 549 -22.74 96.15 -48.17
CA ALA A 549 -21.72 95.12 -48.35
C ALA A 549 -20.64 95.14 -47.24
N ASN A 550 -20.16 96.34 -46.85
CA ASN A 550 -19.20 96.48 -45.77
C ASN A 550 -19.77 96.02 -44.41
N LYS A 551 -21.05 96.33 -44.13
CA LYS A 551 -21.75 95.86 -42.93
C LYS A 551 -21.93 94.33 -42.92
N ALA A 552 -22.25 93.73 -44.06
CA ALA A 552 -22.31 92.27 -44.21
C ALA A 552 -20.94 91.63 -43.95
N ASN A 553 -19.88 92.14 -44.57
CA ASN A 553 -18.50 91.65 -44.39
C ASN A 553 -18.03 91.77 -42.93
N ALA A 554 -18.32 92.90 -42.27
CA ALA A 554 -18.00 93.10 -40.85
C ALA A 554 -18.74 92.14 -39.90
N ASN A 555 -19.94 91.68 -40.26
CA ASN A 555 -20.66 90.64 -39.52
C ASN A 555 -20.06 89.25 -39.80
N LEU A 556 -19.79 88.91 -41.07
CA LEU A 556 -19.12 87.66 -41.44
C LEU A 556 -17.75 87.52 -40.76
N MET A 557 -16.95 88.59 -40.64
CA MET A 557 -15.68 88.56 -39.90
C MET A 557 -15.83 88.32 -38.39
N LYS A 558 -16.95 88.71 -37.77
CA LYS A 558 -17.24 88.37 -36.35
C LYS A 558 -17.66 86.92 -36.23
N GLU A 559 -18.53 86.46 -37.12
CA GLU A 559 -19.01 85.08 -37.18
C GLU A 559 -17.84 84.11 -37.41
N ASN A 560 -16.94 84.42 -38.35
CA ASN A 560 -15.76 83.59 -38.63
C ASN A 560 -14.78 83.56 -37.44
N LYS A 561 -14.65 84.65 -36.67
CA LYS A 561 -13.90 84.65 -35.39
C LYS A 561 -14.58 83.80 -34.31
N ASN A 562 -15.89 83.86 -34.19
CA ASN A 562 -16.64 83.03 -33.26
C ASN A 562 -16.54 81.53 -33.63
N LEU A 563 -16.61 81.20 -34.93
CA LEU A 563 -16.41 79.85 -35.44
C LEU A 563 -14.97 79.37 -35.20
N SER A 564 -13.96 80.20 -35.46
CA SER A 564 -12.55 79.87 -35.19
C SER A 564 -12.29 79.61 -33.70
N GLN A 565 -12.84 80.43 -32.79
CA GLN A 565 -12.77 80.13 -31.36
C GLN A 565 -13.53 78.84 -31.01
N ARG A 566 -14.71 78.62 -31.60
CA ARG A 566 -15.52 77.42 -31.33
C ARG A 566 -14.85 76.13 -31.82
N VAL A 567 -14.14 76.17 -32.93
CA VAL A 567 -13.27 75.06 -33.40
C VAL A 567 -12.17 74.81 -32.37
N LYS A 568 -11.47 75.85 -31.92
CA LYS A 568 -10.41 75.72 -30.91
C LYS A 568 -10.90 75.18 -29.57
N ASP A 569 -12.08 75.60 -29.12
CA ASP A 569 -12.73 75.03 -27.92
C ASP A 569 -12.96 73.52 -28.12
N LEU A 570 -13.53 73.12 -29.27
CA LEU A 570 -13.83 71.73 -29.61
C LEU A 570 -12.56 70.87 -29.77
N GLU A 571 -11.46 71.42 -30.29
CA GLU A 571 -10.14 70.79 -30.31
C GLU A 571 -9.66 70.49 -28.89
N THR A 572 -9.73 71.47 -27.96
CA THR A 572 -9.33 71.25 -26.57
C THR A 572 -10.22 70.24 -25.83
N PHE A 573 -11.53 70.23 -26.09
CA PHE A 573 -12.43 69.20 -25.55
C PHE A 573 -12.13 67.81 -26.14
N LEU A 574 -11.80 67.71 -27.43
CA LEU A 574 -11.45 66.44 -28.07
C LEU A 574 -10.16 65.83 -27.49
N ASP A 575 -9.15 66.67 -27.24
CA ASP A 575 -7.88 66.20 -26.66
C ASP A 575 -8.00 65.88 -25.16
N GLU A 576 -8.86 66.57 -24.40
CA GLU A 576 -9.16 66.18 -23.02
C GLU A 576 -9.97 64.89 -22.95
N GLU A 577 -10.97 64.68 -23.81
CA GLU A 577 -11.70 63.41 -23.94
C GLU A 577 -10.78 62.25 -24.36
N ARG A 578 -9.85 62.48 -25.30
CA ARG A 578 -8.80 61.50 -25.67
C ARG A 578 -7.96 61.12 -24.45
N ARG A 579 -7.46 62.10 -23.69
CA ARG A 579 -6.63 61.88 -22.50
C ARG A 579 -7.39 61.16 -21.38
N LEU A 580 -8.68 61.47 -21.20
CA LEU A 580 -9.56 60.76 -20.25
C LEU A 580 -9.83 59.32 -20.69
N ARG A 581 -10.04 59.10 -21.99
CA ARG A 581 -10.19 57.76 -22.58
C ARG A 581 -8.92 56.93 -22.41
N GLU A 582 -7.75 57.46 -22.74
CA GLU A 582 -6.46 56.78 -22.54
C GLU A 582 -6.24 56.44 -21.06
N ALA A 583 -6.57 57.36 -20.14
CA ALA A 583 -6.52 57.08 -18.70
C ALA A 583 -7.50 55.97 -18.29
N ALA A 584 -8.70 55.91 -18.88
CA ALA A 584 -9.67 54.84 -18.63
C ALA A 584 -9.21 53.48 -19.18
N GLU A 585 -8.66 53.44 -20.39
CA GLU A 585 -8.12 52.21 -21.01
C GLU A 585 -6.90 51.67 -20.24
N ASN A 586 -5.98 52.54 -19.78
CA ASN A 586 -4.87 52.14 -18.92
C ASN A 586 -5.35 51.60 -17.56
N ASN A 587 -6.34 52.26 -16.93
CA ASN A 587 -6.93 51.76 -15.68
C ASN A 587 -7.64 50.41 -15.89
N LEU A 588 -8.35 50.22 -17.01
CA LEU A 588 -8.97 48.95 -17.38
C LEU A 588 -7.92 47.85 -17.46
N GLN A 589 -6.84 48.02 -18.23
CA GLN A 589 -5.75 47.06 -18.34
C GLN A 589 -5.13 46.69 -16.98
N ILE A 590 -4.92 47.67 -16.09
CA ILE A 590 -4.43 47.43 -14.72
C ILE A 590 -5.43 46.59 -13.90
N THR A 591 -6.73 46.85 -14.03
CA THR A 591 -7.77 46.05 -13.34
C THR A 591 -7.93 44.66 -13.94
N GLU A 592 -7.78 44.49 -15.26
CA GLU A 592 -7.82 43.20 -15.94
C GLU A 592 -6.61 42.33 -15.57
N HIS A 593 -5.41 42.90 -15.52
CA HIS A 593 -4.21 42.20 -15.06
C HIS A 593 -4.36 41.73 -13.61
N LYS A 594 -4.86 42.59 -12.71
CA LYS A 594 -5.18 42.21 -11.32
C LYS A 594 -6.26 41.14 -11.24
N ARG A 595 -7.30 41.21 -12.07
CA ARG A 595 -8.35 40.19 -12.16
C ARG A 595 -7.78 38.84 -12.63
N LEU A 596 -6.82 38.85 -13.55
CA LEU A 596 -6.16 37.64 -14.04
C LEU A 596 -5.26 37.02 -12.97
N GLN A 597 -4.48 37.83 -12.25
CA GLN A 597 -3.67 37.38 -11.12
C GLN A 597 -4.54 36.76 -10.02
N LEU A 598 -5.59 37.46 -9.58
CA LEU A 598 -6.53 36.94 -8.57
C LEU A 598 -7.26 35.68 -9.04
N ALA A 599 -7.54 35.53 -10.35
CA ALA A 599 -8.13 34.30 -10.89
C ALA A 599 -7.15 33.12 -10.80
N ASN A 600 -5.86 33.33 -11.10
CA ASN A 600 -4.83 32.31 -10.95
C ASN A 600 -4.61 31.95 -9.47
N GLU A 601 -4.50 32.95 -8.58
CA GLU A 601 -4.39 32.74 -7.13
C GLU A 601 -5.57 31.93 -6.57
N ILE A 602 -6.79 32.20 -7.03
CA ILE A 602 -7.99 31.42 -6.66
C ILE A 602 -7.89 29.97 -7.13
N GLU A 603 -7.36 29.72 -8.33
CA GLU A 603 -7.22 28.35 -8.87
C GLU A 603 -6.09 27.57 -8.19
N GLU A 604 -4.97 28.22 -7.82
CA GLU A 604 -3.92 27.66 -6.97
C GLU A 604 -4.44 27.32 -5.57
N ILE A 605 -5.25 28.20 -4.96
CA ILE A 605 -5.91 27.97 -3.67
C ILE A 605 -6.93 26.82 -3.76
N ARG A 606 -7.66 26.67 -4.89
CA ARG A 606 -8.55 25.52 -5.13
C ARG A 606 -7.78 24.21 -5.28
N SER A 607 -6.73 24.20 -6.09
CA SER A 607 -5.89 23.00 -6.31
C SER A 607 -5.24 22.53 -4.99
N THR A 608 -4.73 23.47 -4.18
CA THR A 608 -4.19 23.14 -2.86
C THR A 608 -5.28 22.70 -1.87
N LEU A 609 -6.46 23.30 -1.89
CA LEU A 609 -7.61 22.86 -1.08
C LEU A 609 -8.07 21.44 -1.45
N GLU A 610 -8.22 21.11 -2.73
CA GLU A 610 -8.59 19.75 -3.17
C GLU A 610 -7.57 18.71 -2.71
N ASN A 611 -6.28 19.02 -2.84
CA ASN A 611 -5.22 18.12 -2.39
C ASN A 611 -5.21 17.97 -0.86
N LEU A 612 -5.46 19.03 -0.10
CA LEU A 612 -5.64 18.95 1.34
C LEU A 612 -6.91 18.17 1.74
N GLU A 613 -8.01 18.27 0.99
CA GLU A 613 -9.19 17.44 1.22
C GLU A 613 -8.96 15.96 0.93
N ARG A 614 -8.22 15.62 -0.14
CA ARG A 614 -7.81 14.23 -0.43
C ARG A 614 -6.97 13.66 0.71
N LEU A 615 -5.97 14.42 1.18
CA LEU A 615 -5.12 14.03 2.33
C LEU A 615 -5.92 13.91 3.63
N ARG A 616 -6.88 14.82 3.89
CA ARG A 616 -7.74 14.76 5.08
C ARG A 616 -8.61 13.51 5.07
N LYS A 617 -9.23 13.18 3.93
CA LYS A 617 -10.05 11.96 3.77
C LYS A 617 -9.22 10.69 3.95
N HIS A 618 -7.97 10.67 3.49
CA HIS A 618 -7.06 9.55 3.70
C HIS A 618 -6.72 9.36 5.18
N ALA A 619 -6.39 10.44 5.90
CA ALA A 619 -6.15 10.40 7.34
C ALA A 619 -7.42 10.07 8.16
N GLU A 620 -8.61 10.45 7.69
CA GLU A 620 -9.90 10.02 8.25
C GLU A 620 -10.08 8.50 8.12
N THR A 621 -9.78 7.91 6.94
CA THR A 621 -9.85 6.45 6.76
C THR A 621 -8.79 5.68 7.58
N GLU A 622 -7.54 6.16 7.65
CA GLU A 622 -6.51 5.54 8.51
C GLU A 622 -6.89 5.58 10.00
N LEU A 623 -7.57 6.65 10.43
CA LEU A 623 -8.09 6.77 11.79
C LEU A 623 -9.26 5.81 12.07
N GLU A 624 -10.19 5.63 11.12
CA GLU A 624 -11.29 4.66 11.24
C GLU A 624 -10.77 3.21 11.27
N GLU A 625 -9.81 2.87 10.40
CA GLU A 625 -9.12 1.57 10.41
C GLU A 625 -8.42 1.33 11.76
N ALA A 626 -7.64 2.31 12.26
CA ALA A 626 -6.98 2.21 13.56
C ALA A 626 -7.98 2.06 14.72
N GLN A 627 -9.10 2.77 14.71
CA GLN A 627 -10.16 2.64 15.73
C GLN A 627 -10.81 1.25 15.68
N SER A 628 -11.11 0.73 14.49
CA SER A 628 -11.65 -0.64 14.33
C SER A 628 -10.68 -1.68 14.88
N ARG A 629 -9.37 -1.54 14.59
CA ARG A 629 -8.33 -2.46 15.06
C ARG A 629 -8.11 -2.40 16.56
N VAL A 630 -8.21 -1.22 17.17
CA VAL A 630 -8.21 -1.06 18.64
C VAL A 630 -9.44 -1.74 19.27
N SER A 631 -10.61 -1.66 18.63
CA SER A 631 -11.81 -2.36 19.09
C SER A 631 -11.66 -3.89 19.03
N GLU A 632 -11.16 -4.44 17.92
CA GLU A 632 -10.84 -5.88 17.79
C GLU A 632 -9.87 -6.35 18.87
N LEU A 633 -8.74 -5.65 19.03
CA LEU A 633 -7.71 -6.00 20.01
C LEU A 633 -8.25 -5.89 21.45
N THR A 634 -9.11 -4.91 21.73
CA THR A 634 -9.79 -4.80 23.03
C THR A 634 -10.71 -6.00 23.30
N ILE A 635 -11.44 -6.48 22.29
CA ILE A 635 -12.26 -7.70 22.42
C ILE A 635 -11.37 -8.93 22.65
N GLN A 636 -10.28 -9.09 21.90
CA GLN A 636 -9.33 -10.21 22.05
C GLN A 636 -8.63 -10.21 23.42
N VAL A 637 -8.22 -9.04 23.92
CA VAL A 637 -7.65 -8.91 25.28
C VAL A 637 -8.68 -9.29 26.34
N ASN A 638 -9.95 -8.92 26.18
CA ASN A 638 -11.01 -9.31 27.11
C ASN A 638 -11.30 -10.81 27.09
N THR A 639 -11.32 -11.48 25.92
CA THR A 639 -11.49 -12.94 25.85
C THR A 639 -10.29 -13.66 26.47
N LEU A 640 -9.06 -13.30 26.09
CA LEU A 640 -7.84 -13.90 26.66
C LEU A 640 -7.71 -13.66 28.17
N THR A 641 -8.18 -12.53 28.70
CA THR A 641 -8.23 -12.27 30.15
C THR A 641 -9.22 -13.19 30.88
N ASN A 642 -10.35 -13.51 30.25
CA ASN A 642 -11.33 -14.44 30.82
C ASN A 642 -10.87 -15.90 30.72
N ASP A 643 -10.28 -16.30 29.58
CA ASP A 643 -9.68 -17.63 29.44
C ASP A 643 -8.51 -17.84 30.40
N LYS A 644 -7.66 -16.82 30.59
CA LYS A 644 -6.62 -16.84 31.62
C LYS A 644 -7.20 -17.08 33.00
N ARG A 645 -8.22 -16.30 33.43
CA ARG A 645 -8.88 -16.48 34.74
C ARG A 645 -9.50 -17.88 34.89
N ARG A 646 -10.04 -18.43 33.82
CA ARG A 646 -10.60 -19.79 33.80
C ARG A 646 -9.51 -20.84 34.01
N LEU A 647 -8.39 -20.73 33.29
CA LEU A 647 -7.23 -21.61 33.41
C LEU A 647 -6.51 -21.48 34.77
N GLU A 648 -6.43 -20.26 35.34
CA GLU A 648 -5.95 -20.05 36.71
C GLU A 648 -6.83 -20.77 37.74
N GLY A 649 -8.15 -20.82 37.50
CA GLY A 649 -9.10 -21.63 38.28
C GLY A 649 -8.90 -23.14 38.10
N ASP A 650 -8.80 -23.61 36.85
CA ASP A 650 -8.55 -25.03 36.52
C ASP A 650 -7.24 -25.52 37.18
N ILE A 651 -6.17 -24.72 37.13
CA ILE A 651 -4.88 -25.02 37.78
C ILE A 651 -5.03 -25.11 39.31
N GLY A 652 -5.78 -24.20 39.93
CA GLY A 652 -6.05 -24.25 41.37
C GLY A 652 -6.80 -25.51 41.82
N VAL A 653 -7.72 -26.02 40.98
CA VAL A 653 -8.40 -27.31 41.22
C VAL A 653 -7.41 -28.48 41.05
N MET A 654 -6.63 -28.50 39.97
CA MET A 654 -5.63 -29.56 39.75
C MET A 654 -4.54 -29.61 40.83
N GLN A 655 -4.19 -28.46 41.44
CA GLN A 655 -3.29 -28.41 42.59
C GLN A 655 -3.91 -29.06 43.84
N ALA A 656 -5.18 -28.79 44.13
CA ALA A 656 -5.89 -29.45 45.23
C ALA A 656 -6.03 -30.96 45.01
N ASP A 657 -6.41 -31.40 43.80
CA ASP A 657 -6.47 -32.82 43.42
C ASP A 657 -5.09 -33.50 43.56
N MET A 658 -4.01 -32.80 43.23
CA MET A 658 -2.63 -33.30 43.36
C MET A 658 -2.19 -33.41 44.83
N ASP A 659 -2.50 -32.43 45.67
CA ASP A 659 -2.21 -32.49 47.11
C ASP A 659 -3.00 -33.62 47.78
N ASP A 660 -4.29 -33.80 47.46
CA ASP A 660 -5.09 -34.93 47.95
C ASP A 660 -4.55 -36.29 47.46
N ALA A 661 -4.07 -36.38 46.22
CA ALA A 661 -3.40 -37.57 45.71
C ALA A 661 -2.07 -37.86 46.42
N ILE A 662 -1.28 -36.83 46.77
CA ILE A 662 -0.06 -36.95 47.57
C ILE A 662 -0.38 -37.41 49.00
N ASN A 663 -1.39 -36.82 49.63
CA ASN A 663 -1.87 -37.22 50.97
C ASN A 663 -2.35 -38.68 50.98
N ALA A 664 -3.13 -39.10 49.97
CA ALA A 664 -3.57 -40.48 49.81
C ALA A 664 -2.40 -41.46 49.59
N LYS A 665 -1.40 -41.06 48.78
CA LYS A 665 -0.15 -41.82 48.58
C LYS A 665 0.59 -42.00 49.91
N GLN A 666 0.88 -40.93 50.65
CA GLN A 666 1.58 -40.98 51.93
C GLN A 666 0.84 -41.86 52.95
N ALA A 667 -0.48 -41.71 53.06
CA ALA A 667 -1.30 -42.55 53.94
C ALA A 667 -1.26 -44.05 53.58
N SER A 668 -1.08 -44.37 52.29
CA SER A 668 -0.88 -45.74 51.81
C SER A 668 0.53 -46.26 52.09
N GLU A 669 1.56 -45.42 51.97
CA GLU A 669 2.96 -45.76 52.26
C GLU A 669 3.16 -46.00 53.76
N ASP A 670 2.63 -45.14 54.65
CA ASP A 670 2.60 -45.39 56.10
C ASP A 670 1.89 -46.71 56.44
N ARG A 671 0.86 -47.08 55.68
CA ARG A 671 0.13 -48.34 55.88
C ARG A 671 0.98 -49.54 55.44
N ALA A 672 1.69 -49.43 54.32
CA ALA A 672 2.64 -50.43 53.85
C ALA A 672 3.82 -50.60 54.83
N ILE A 673 4.38 -49.51 55.35
CA ILE A 673 5.46 -49.52 56.36
C ILE A 673 4.98 -50.20 57.65
N ARG A 674 3.78 -49.88 58.14
CA ARG A 674 3.19 -50.54 59.32
C ARG A 674 3.02 -52.05 59.12
N LEU A 675 2.48 -52.47 57.98
CA LEU A 675 2.32 -53.89 57.64
C LEU A 675 3.67 -54.61 57.46
N ASN A 676 4.66 -53.95 56.84
CA ASN A 676 6.01 -54.51 56.69
C ASN A 676 6.71 -54.70 58.05
N ASN A 677 6.56 -53.73 58.97
CA ASN A 677 7.07 -53.85 60.34
C ASN A 677 6.37 -54.98 61.11
N GLU A 678 5.05 -55.19 60.90
CA GLU A 678 4.32 -56.32 61.46
C GLU A 678 4.80 -57.67 60.90
N VAL A 679 5.07 -57.75 59.59
CA VAL A 679 5.65 -58.94 58.94
C VAL A 679 7.05 -59.24 59.46
N LEU A 680 7.92 -58.24 59.62
CA LEU A 680 9.25 -58.40 60.21
C LEU A 680 9.17 -58.88 61.66
N ARG A 681 8.28 -58.28 62.47
CA ARG A 681 8.02 -58.68 63.86
C ARG A 681 7.55 -60.15 63.95
N LEU A 682 6.64 -60.57 63.08
CA LEU A 682 6.16 -61.95 62.99
C LEU A 682 7.26 -62.92 62.49
N ALA A 683 8.15 -62.46 61.60
CA ALA A 683 9.29 -63.25 61.14
C ALA A 683 10.32 -63.47 62.26
N ASP A 684 10.60 -62.47 63.09
CA ASP A 684 11.47 -62.62 64.26
C ASP A 684 10.83 -63.49 65.36
N GLU A 685 9.52 -63.36 65.62
CA GLU A 685 8.80 -64.29 66.52
C GLU A 685 8.89 -65.74 66.02
N LEU A 686 8.69 -65.96 64.71
CA LEU A 686 8.86 -67.29 64.09
C LEU A 686 10.32 -67.77 64.16
N ARG A 687 11.31 -66.87 64.00
CA ARG A 687 12.73 -67.18 64.11
C ARG A 687 13.10 -67.62 65.53
N GLN A 688 12.61 -66.89 66.53
CA GLN A 688 12.78 -67.19 67.94
C GLN A 688 12.11 -68.51 68.32
N GLU A 689 10.89 -68.78 67.85
CA GLU A 689 10.20 -70.04 68.15
C GLU A 689 10.83 -71.24 67.42
N GLN A 690 11.44 -71.04 66.25
CA GLN A 690 12.32 -72.05 65.63
C GLN A 690 13.60 -72.30 66.44
N GLU A 691 14.16 -71.30 67.11
CA GLU A 691 15.31 -71.49 68.01
C GLU A 691 14.89 -72.21 69.31
N ASN A 692 13.74 -71.85 69.89
CA ASN A 692 13.12 -72.58 71.00
C ASN A 692 12.89 -74.06 70.65
N TYR A 693 12.30 -74.35 69.48
CA TYR A 693 12.09 -75.70 68.99
C TYR A 693 13.40 -76.47 68.81
N LYS A 694 14.42 -75.86 68.17
CA LYS A 694 15.76 -76.49 68.00
C LYS A 694 16.42 -76.79 69.34
N HIS A 695 16.29 -75.88 70.32
CA HIS A 695 16.82 -76.09 71.66
C HIS A 695 16.09 -77.23 72.39
N ALA A 696 14.76 -77.29 72.29
CA ALA A 696 13.96 -78.39 72.84
C ALA A 696 14.28 -79.73 72.18
N GLU A 697 14.49 -79.78 70.85
CA GLU A 697 14.88 -80.99 70.13
C GLU A 697 16.30 -81.45 70.49
N ALA A 698 17.24 -80.51 70.68
CA ALA A 698 18.59 -80.80 71.16
C ALA A 698 18.59 -81.35 72.60
N LEU A 699 17.81 -80.72 73.50
CA LEU A 699 17.63 -81.21 74.87
C LEU A 699 16.96 -82.60 74.90
N ARG A 700 15.98 -82.85 74.02
CA ARG A 700 15.37 -84.19 73.88
C ARG A 700 16.39 -85.24 73.46
N LYS A 701 17.28 -84.92 72.51
CA LYS A 701 18.36 -85.82 72.06
C LYS A 701 19.41 -86.07 73.15
N GLN A 702 19.74 -85.04 73.94
CA GLN A 702 20.60 -85.20 75.13
C GLN A 702 19.97 -86.15 76.15
N LEU A 703 18.68 -85.96 76.47
CA LEU A 703 17.94 -86.87 77.37
C LEU A 703 17.82 -88.29 76.80
N GLU A 704 17.67 -88.47 75.48
CA GLU A 704 17.73 -89.79 74.83
C GLU A 704 19.11 -90.45 74.90
N ILE A 705 20.20 -89.68 75.03
CA ILE A 705 21.55 -90.20 75.27
C ILE A 705 21.71 -90.57 76.74
N GLU A 706 21.32 -89.69 77.67
CA GLU A 706 21.38 -89.94 79.10
C GLU A 706 20.52 -91.15 79.52
N ILE A 707 19.33 -91.33 78.93
CA ILE A 707 18.51 -92.53 79.14
C ILE A 707 19.24 -93.78 78.63
N ARG A 708 19.91 -93.75 77.46
CA ARG A 708 20.73 -94.89 77.00
C ARG A 708 21.90 -95.18 77.94
N GLU A 709 22.61 -94.15 78.39
CA GLU A 709 23.70 -94.31 79.36
C GLU A 709 23.21 -94.90 80.68
N ILE A 710 22.06 -94.46 81.20
CA ILE A 710 21.45 -94.99 82.42
C ILE A 710 21.03 -96.45 82.21
N THR A 711 20.48 -96.81 81.05
CA THR A 711 20.17 -98.21 80.71
C THR A 711 21.43 -99.07 80.69
N VAL A 712 22.52 -98.63 80.04
CA VAL A 712 23.80 -99.36 80.03
C VAL A 712 24.38 -99.47 81.44
N LYS A 713 24.35 -98.40 82.24
CA LYS A 713 24.79 -98.42 83.66
C LYS A 713 23.93 -99.35 84.52
N LEU A 714 22.65 -99.54 84.19
CA LEU A 714 21.77 -100.51 84.84
C LEU A 714 22.16 -101.95 84.45
N GLU A 715 22.36 -102.23 83.17
CA GLU A 715 22.85 -103.53 82.66
C GLU A 715 24.22 -103.90 83.26
N GLU A 716 25.13 -102.93 83.37
CA GLU A 716 26.43 -103.10 84.03
C GLU A 716 26.28 -103.36 85.54
N ALA A 717 25.36 -102.67 86.23
CA ALA A 717 25.08 -102.87 87.64
C ALA A 717 24.46 -104.26 87.91
N GLU A 718 23.55 -104.74 87.06
CA GLU A 718 23.00 -106.09 87.13
C GLU A 718 24.08 -107.16 86.82
N ALA A 719 24.93 -106.92 85.83
CA ALA A 719 26.08 -107.78 85.52
C ALA A 719 27.12 -107.79 86.67
N PHE A 720 27.29 -106.70 87.40
CA PHE A 720 28.12 -106.63 88.60
C PHE A 720 27.48 -107.36 89.79
N ALA A 721 26.20 -107.10 90.08
CA ALA A 721 25.47 -107.73 91.18
C ALA A 721 25.40 -109.26 91.02
N THR A 722 25.17 -109.75 89.80
CA THR A 722 25.18 -111.20 89.51
C THR A 722 26.59 -111.82 89.59
N ARG A 723 27.67 -111.06 89.38
CA ARG A 723 29.06 -111.51 89.60
C ARG A 723 29.42 -111.55 91.09
N GLU A 724 29.09 -110.52 91.87
CA GLU A 724 29.30 -110.50 93.32
C GLU A 724 28.46 -111.57 94.03
N GLY A 725 27.19 -111.75 93.63
CA GLY A 725 26.34 -112.82 94.16
C GLY A 725 26.96 -114.21 94.02
N ARG A 726 27.57 -114.52 92.85
CA ARG A 726 28.30 -115.78 92.63
C ARG A 726 29.53 -115.92 93.54
N ARG A 727 30.29 -114.84 93.77
CA ARG A 727 31.42 -114.84 94.71
C ARG A 727 30.98 -115.05 96.16
N MET A 728 29.88 -114.45 96.57
CA MET A 728 29.34 -114.61 97.92
C MET A 728 28.86 -116.04 98.18
N VAL A 729 28.20 -116.66 97.18
CA VAL A 729 27.84 -118.09 97.22
C VAL A 729 29.09 -118.98 97.34
N GLN A 730 30.17 -118.69 96.60
CA GLN A 730 31.43 -119.44 96.74
C GLN A 730 32.07 -119.30 98.14
N LYS A 731 32.06 -118.11 98.75
CA LYS A 731 32.52 -117.92 100.13
C LYS A 731 31.70 -118.72 101.14
N LEU A 732 30.37 -118.73 101.00
CA LEU A 732 29.48 -119.52 101.87
C LEU A 732 29.72 -121.03 101.69
N GLN A 733 29.89 -121.51 100.46
CA GLN A 733 30.22 -122.91 100.18
C GLN A 733 31.59 -123.34 100.74
N ALA A 734 32.59 -122.45 100.73
CA ALA A 734 33.86 -122.70 101.38
C ALA A 734 33.72 -122.80 102.92
N ARG A 735 32.98 -121.86 103.53
CA ARG A 735 32.77 -121.82 104.98
C ARG A 735 31.99 -123.02 105.52
N VAL A 736 31.06 -123.57 104.74
CA VAL A 736 30.37 -124.84 105.08
C VAL A 736 31.38 -125.99 105.19
N ARG A 737 32.28 -126.17 104.22
CA ARG A 737 33.29 -127.24 104.25
C ARG A 737 34.28 -127.14 105.42
N GLU A 738 34.65 -125.91 105.80
CA GLU A 738 35.47 -125.68 107.00
C GLU A 738 34.76 -126.19 108.26
N LEU A 739 33.49 -125.77 108.46
CA LEU A 739 32.68 -126.15 109.62
C LEU A 739 32.37 -127.65 109.65
N GLU A 740 32.14 -128.29 108.50
CA GLU A 740 32.00 -129.75 108.38
C GLU A 740 33.26 -130.48 108.84
N SER A 741 34.45 -130.00 108.44
CA SER A 741 35.75 -130.58 108.83
C SER A 741 36.08 -130.35 110.32
N GLU A 742 35.74 -129.19 110.88
CA GLU A 742 35.92 -128.89 112.30
C GLU A 742 35.01 -129.77 113.17
N PHE A 743 33.73 -129.90 112.78
CA PHE A 743 32.75 -130.73 113.48
C PHE A 743 33.13 -132.22 113.50
N ASP A 744 33.58 -132.77 112.37
CA ASP A 744 33.96 -134.19 112.32
C ASP A 744 35.24 -134.48 113.13
N GLY A 745 36.13 -133.50 113.28
CA GLY A 745 37.29 -133.58 114.17
C GLY A 745 36.94 -133.57 115.65
N GLU A 746 35.99 -132.73 116.07
CA GLU A 746 35.50 -132.67 117.45
C GLU A 746 34.65 -133.90 117.82
N SER A 747 33.82 -134.35 116.88
CA SER A 747 33.01 -135.58 116.95
C SER A 747 33.84 -136.84 117.25
N ARG A 748 35.08 -136.92 116.74
CA ARG A 748 36.02 -138.00 117.03
C ARG A 748 36.61 -137.89 118.45
N ARG A 749 37.18 -136.73 118.81
CA ARG A 749 37.77 -136.50 120.15
C ARG A 749 36.76 -136.72 121.29
N CYS A 750 35.50 -136.35 121.09
CA CYS A 750 34.45 -136.60 122.06
C CYS A 750 34.17 -138.10 122.26
N LYS A 751 34.14 -138.90 121.18
CA LYS A 751 33.87 -140.36 121.25
C LYS A 751 34.96 -141.11 122.00
N ASP A 752 36.22 -140.79 121.76
CA ASP A 752 37.36 -141.47 122.40
C ASP A 752 37.39 -141.22 123.92
N ALA A 753 37.15 -139.96 124.34
CA ALA A 753 37.06 -139.61 125.76
C ALA A 753 35.91 -140.34 126.48
N LEU A 754 34.74 -140.39 125.86
CA LEU A 754 33.53 -141.01 126.43
C LEU A 754 33.66 -142.55 126.50
N ALA A 755 34.33 -143.17 125.53
CA ALA A 755 34.67 -144.59 125.56
C ALA A 755 35.61 -144.94 126.72
N GLN A 756 36.63 -144.10 126.96
CA GLN A 756 37.60 -144.32 128.03
C GLN A 756 36.97 -144.13 129.43
N ALA A 757 36.13 -143.10 129.60
CA ALA A 757 35.39 -142.85 130.85
C ALA A 757 34.50 -144.04 131.25
N ARG A 758 33.69 -144.55 130.31
CA ARG A 758 32.81 -145.72 130.52
C ARG A 758 33.58 -147.01 130.85
N LYS A 759 34.85 -147.10 130.48
CA LYS A 759 35.71 -148.26 130.79
C LYS A 759 36.17 -148.25 132.26
N PHE A 760 36.60 -147.10 132.76
CA PHE A 760 36.96 -146.93 134.17
C PHE A 760 35.74 -147.05 135.10
N GLU A 761 34.59 -146.49 134.72
CA GLU A 761 33.35 -146.54 135.52
C GLU A 761 32.89 -147.98 135.82
N ARG A 762 33.06 -148.91 134.87
CA ARG A 762 32.71 -150.33 135.06
C ARG A 762 33.64 -151.03 136.06
N GLN A 763 34.96 -150.94 135.84
CA GLN A 763 35.97 -151.54 136.71
C GLN A 763 35.82 -151.08 138.17
N TYR A 764 35.45 -149.80 138.34
CA TYR A 764 35.28 -149.14 139.63
C TYR A 764 34.00 -149.57 140.36
N LYS A 765 32.90 -149.83 139.62
CA LYS A 765 31.66 -150.41 140.16
C LYS A 765 31.80 -151.89 140.52
N GLU A 766 32.48 -152.67 139.68
CA GLU A 766 32.79 -154.09 139.95
C GLU A 766 33.61 -154.24 141.24
N LEU A 767 34.65 -153.41 141.41
CA LEU A 767 35.44 -153.32 142.65
C LEU A 767 34.59 -152.87 143.85
N GLN A 768 33.62 -151.97 143.68
CA GLN A 768 32.73 -151.56 144.78
C GLN A 768 31.92 -152.74 145.29
N THR A 769 31.23 -153.46 144.40
CA THR A 769 30.41 -154.61 144.78
C THR A 769 31.25 -155.70 145.44
N GLN A 770 32.42 -156.03 144.88
CA GLN A 770 33.33 -157.02 145.47
C GLN A 770 33.73 -156.62 146.90
N ALA A 771 34.14 -155.37 147.11
CA ALA A 771 34.57 -154.89 148.42
C ALA A 771 33.44 -154.76 149.45
N GLU A 772 32.19 -154.56 149.03
CA GLU A 772 31.01 -154.50 149.91
C GLU A 772 30.52 -155.91 150.29
N ASP A 773 30.66 -156.89 149.40
CA ASP A 773 30.37 -158.30 149.68
C ASP A 773 31.48 -158.96 150.51
N ASP A 774 32.76 -158.73 150.19
CA ASP A 774 33.89 -159.16 151.02
C ASP A 774 33.76 -158.61 152.46
N ARG A 775 33.35 -157.34 152.60
CA ARG A 775 33.12 -156.71 153.91
C ARG A 775 31.94 -157.35 154.68
N ARG A 776 30.87 -157.76 153.98
CA ARG A 776 29.76 -158.50 154.61
C ARG A 776 30.21 -159.89 155.05
N MET A 777 30.88 -160.63 154.17
CA MET A 777 31.41 -161.96 154.47
C MET A 777 32.40 -161.94 155.65
N VAL A 778 33.26 -160.92 155.75
CA VAL A 778 34.14 -160.74 156.92
C VAL A 778 33.34 -160.49 158.22
N LEU A 779 32.28 -159.68 158.18
CA LEU A 779 31.45 -159.43 159.36
C LEU A 779 30.68 -160.69 159.80
N GLU A 780 30.13 -161.46 158.86
CA GLU A 780 29.45 -162.73 159.15
C GLU A 780 30.43 -163.77 159.70
N LEU A 781 31.62 -163.92 159.08
CA LEU A 781 32.68 -164.79 159.58
C LEU A 781 33.19 -164.36 160.96
N GLN A 782 33.18 -163.06 161.28
CA GLN A 782 33.63 -162.54 162.58
C GLN A 782 32.59 -162.77 163.68
N ASP A 783 31.29 -162.60 163.40
CA ASP A 783 30.21 -163.03 164.30
C ASP A 783 30.21 -164.57 164.50
N LEU A 784 30.49 -165.34 163.45
CA LEU A 784 30.64 -166.80 163.56
C LEU A 784 31.90 -167.19 164.35
N LEU A 785 32.99 -166.43 164.22
CA LEU A 785 34.22 -166.60 165.00
C LEU A 785 33.99 -166.27 166.48
N ASP A 786 33.28 -165.19 166.81
CA ASP A 786 32.98 -164.83 168.19
C ASP A 786 32.01 -165.84 168.82
N LYS A 787 30.98 -166.29 168.09
CA LYS A 787 30.07 -167.38 168.52
C LYS A 787 30.79 -168.71 168.71
N THR A 788 31.74 -169.04 167.83
CA THR A 788 32.55 -170.27 167.99
C THR A 788 33.58 -170.12 169.10
N GLN A 789 34.18 -168.94 169.33
CA GLN A 789 35.04 -168.67 170.50
C GLN A 789 34.27 -168.73 171.82
N MET A 790 33.04 -168.23 171.88
CA MET A 790 32.19 -168.38 173.07
C MET A 790 31.85 -169.86 173.33
N LYS A 791 31.49 -170.62 172.28
CA LYS A 791 31.33 -172.08 172.38
C LYS A 791 32.63 -172.78 172.77
N MET A 792 33.77 -172.36 172.26
CA MET A 792 35.07 -172.94 172.57
C MET A 792 35.48 -172.66 174.03
N LYS A 793 35.18 -171.47 174.56
CA LYS A 793 35.34 -171.14 175.99
C LYS A 793 34.37 -171.95 176.87
N ALA A 794 33.12 -172.14 176.43
CA ALA A 794 32.15 -172.99 177.14
C ALA A 794 32.56 -174.47 177.15
N TYR A 795 32.97 -175.03 176.01
CA TYR A 795 33.48 -176.40 175.92
C TYR A 795 34.83 -176.58 176.62
N LYS A 796 35.72 -175.59 176.60
CA LYS A 796 36.99 -175.63 177.36
C LYS A 796 36.71 -175.63 178.86
N ARG A 797 35.74 -174.84 179.32
CA ARG A 797 35.26 -174.88 180.71
C ARG A 797 34.60 -176.22 181.06
N GLN A 798 33.77 -176.78 180.18
CA GLN A 798 33.18 -178.12 180.41
C GLN A 798 34.23 -179.24 180.39
N LEU A 799 35.29 -179.10 179.58
CA LEU A 799 36.44 -180.00 179.60
C LEU A 799 37.25 -179.82 180.88
N GLU A 800 37.47 -178.60 181.37
CA GLU A 800 38.13 -178.33 182.66
C GLU A 800 37.31 -178.88 183.84
N GLU A 801 35.99 -178.71 183.84
CA GLU A 801 35.07 -179.30 184.84
C GLU A 801 35.04 -180.84 184.76
N MET A 802 35.08 -181.42 183.54
CA MET A 802 35.20 -182.87 183.34
C MET A 802 36.61 -183.41 183.65
N GLU A 803 37.66 -182.62 183.49
CA GLU A 803 39.02 -182.95 183.89
C GLU A 803 39.18 -182.86 185.40
N GLU A 804 38.50 -181.95 186.11
CA GLU A 804 38.40 -182.01 187.58
C GLU A 804 37.70 -183.29 188.04
N VAL A 805 36.56 -183.66 187.43
CA VAL A 805 35.89 -184.94 187.70
C VAL A 805 36.82 -186.13 187.41
N SER A 806 37.52 -186.12 186.27
CA SER A 806 38.46 -187.16 185.86
C SER A 806 39.65 -187.25 186.82
N GLN A 807 40.24 -186.13 187.25
CA GLN A 807 41.41 -186.09 188.11
C GLN A 807 41.06 -186.42 189.57
N ILE A 808 39.88 -186.01 190.06
CA ILE A 808 39.34 -186.46 191.34
C ILE A 808 39.06 -187.97 191.29
N THR A 809 38.53 -188.48 190.18
CA THR A 809 38.27 -189.92 190.00
C THR A 809 39.57 -190.71 189.89
N MET A 810 40.58 -190.23 189.15
CA MET A 810 41.92 -190.81 189.06
C MET A 810 42.66 -190.78 190.40
N ASN A 811 42.51 -189.73 191.20
CA ASN A 811 43.12 -189.67 192.54
C ASN A 811 42.38 -190.55 193.56
N LYS A 812 41.06 -190.71 193.45
CA LYS A 812 40.30 -191.71 194.22
C LYS A 812 40.62 -193.13 193.79
N TYR A 813 40.73 -193.39 192.48
CA TYR A 813 41.11 -194.69 191.93
C TYR A 813 42.54 -195.06 192.32
N ARG A 814 43.51 -194.14 192.20
CA ARG A 814 44.88 -194.33 192.70
C ARG A 814 44.93 -194.56 194.21
N LYS A 815 44.08 -193.91 195.02
CA LYS A 815 43.98 -194.22 196.46
C LYS A 815 43.35 -195.58 196.74
N ALA A 816 42.26 -195.94 196.06
CA ALA A 816 41.64 -197.26 196.17
C ALA A 816 42.60 -198.35 195.72
N GLN A 817 43.33 -198.12 194.62
CA GLN A 817 44.35 -199.01 194.09
C GLN A 817 45.55 -199.11 195.03
N GLN A 818 46.10 -198.01 195.56
CA GLN A 818 47.14 -198.08 196.60
C GLN A 818 46.65 -198.73 197.90
N GLN A 819 45.37 -198.61 198.27
CA GLN A 819 44.83 -199.25 199.48
C GLN A 819 44.48 -200.73 199.27
N ILE A 820 44.13 -201.14 198.05
CA ILE A 820 44.06 -202.55 197.65
C ILE A 820 45.47 -203.11 197.56
N GLU A 821 46.41 -202.46 196.87
CA GLU A 821 47.82 -202.87 196.80
C GLU A 821 48.50 -202.87 198.19
N GLU A 822 48.12 -202.01 199.14
CA GLU A 822 48.58 -202.08 200.54
C GLU A 822 47.83 -203.11 201.41
N ALA A 823 46.62 -203.53 201.03
CA ALA A 823 45.90 -204.62 201.70
C ALA A 823 46.40 -205.98 201.20
N GLU A 824 46.51 -206.13 199.88
CA GLU A 824 47.16 -207.25 199.20
C GLU A 824 48.62 -207.33 199.61
N HIS A 825 49.45 -206.28 199.52
CA HIS A 825 50.84 -206.33 200.00
C HIS A 825 50.98 -206.32 201.55
N ARG A 826 49.87 -206.40 202.31
CA ARG A 826 49.88 -206.84 203.72
C ARG A 826 49.42 -208.29 203.89
N ALA A 827 48.51 -208.81 203.07
CA ALA A 827 48.12 -210.22 203.03
C ALA A 827 49.21 -211.11 202.40
N ASP A 828 49.80 -210.65 201.30
CA ASP A 828 50.96 -211.23 200.62
C ASP A 828 52.22 -211.12 201.50
N MET A 829 52.30 -210.11 202.40
CA MET A 829 53.29 -210.06 203.49
C MET A 829 52.84 -210.77 204.78
N ALA A 830 51.75 -211.56 204.71
CA ALA A 830 51.27 -212.45 205.76
C ALA A 830 51.26 -213.94 205.34
N GLU A 831 51.42 -214.28 204.05
CA GLU A 831 51.85 -215.63 203.63
C GLU A 831 53.16 -215.68 202.83
N ARG A 832 53.75 -214.51 202.47
CA ARG A 832 55.19 -214.36 202.72
C ARG A 832 55.41 -214.35 204.24
N THR A 833 55.49 -215.56 204.78
CA THR A 833 56.81 -216.18 204.91
C THR A 833 56.89 -217.60 204.33
N VAL A 834 56.61 -217.79 203.02
CA VAL A 834 57.34 -218.66 202.02
C VAL A 834 56.51 -218.76 200.70
N THR A 835 56.93 -218.33 199.49
CA THR A 835 57.96 -219.00 198.63
C THR A 835 58.49 -218.14 197.41
N VAL A 836 59.47 -217.26 197.62
CA VAL A 836 60.67 -216.99 196.76
C VAL A 836 60.67 -217.29 195.20
N ARG A 837 60.65 -216.26 194.29
CA ARG A 837 61.53 -216.01 193.06
C ARG A 837 60.96 -215.16 191.86
N ARG A 838 61.87 -214.43 191.13
CA ARG A 838 61.84 -213.81 189.74
C ARG A 838 61.63 -212.27 189.53
N VAL A 839 61.80 -211.77 188.27
CA VAL A 839 62.38 -210.43 187.85
C VAL A 839 61.99 -209.97 186.39
N GLY A 840 61.99 -208.65 186.05
CA GLY A 840 62.01 -208.08 184.66
C GLY A 840 61.99 -206.50 184.49
N PRO A 841 62.48 -205.83 183.39
CA PRO A 841 62.76 -204.33 183.36
C PRO A 841 62.51 -203.43 182.07
N GLY A 842 62.45 -202.06 182.19
CA GLY A 842 62.72 -200.98 181.13
C GLY A 842 61.58 -199.97 180.71
N GLY A 843 61.71 -198.76 180.08
CA GLY A 843 62.80 -197.71 179.93
C GLY A 843 62.69 -196.58 178.80
N ARG A 844 62.85 -195.25 179.13
CA ARG A 844 63.24 -194.01 178.30
C ARG A 844 62.21 -193.10 177.50
N ALA A 845 62.63 -191.93 176.90
CA ALA A 845 61.83 -190.65 176.72
C ALA A 845 62.24 -189.50 175.67
N VAL A 846 61.38 -188.44 175.48
CA VAL A 846 61.55 -186.97 175.04
C VAL A 846 61.53 -186.41 173.54
N SER A 847 60.76 -185.30 173.24
CA SER A 847 60.83 -184.15 172.21
C SER A 847 59.45 -183.72 171.54
N VAL A 848 59.08 -182.66 170.72
CA VAL A 848 59.59 -181.43 169.95
C VAL A 848 58.44 -180.34 169.73
N ALA A 849 58.59 -179.13 169.06
CA ALA A 849 57.50 -178.09 168.80
C ALA A 849 57.72 -176.92 167.72
N ARG A 850 56.66 -176.18 167.21
CA ARG A 850 56.50 -174.69 166.77
C ARG A 850 55.70 -174.23 165.46
N GLU A 851 54.88 -173.12 165.55
CA GLU A 851 54.60 -171.89 164.66
C GLU A 851 53.97 -171.90 163.19
N LEU A 852 53.40 -170.85 162.48
CA LEU A 852 52.54 -169.60 162.72
C LEU A 852 52.05 -168.79 161.40
N SER A 853 51.05 -167.85 161.46
CA SER A 853 50.72 -166.61 160.59
C SER A 853 49.93 -166.70 159.19
N VAL A 854 49.35 -165.70 158.42
CA VAL A 854 49.08 -164.18 158.34
C VAL A 854 47.94 -163.68 157.32
N THR A 855 47.39 -162.41 157.43
CA THR A 855 46.77 -161.42 156.41
C THR A 855 45.45 -161.66 155.58
N SER A 856 44.76 -160.73 154.80
CA SER A 856 44.37 -159.25 154.82
C SER A 856 43.56 -158.70 153.55
N ASN A 857 42.82 -157.54 153.61
CA ASN A 857 42.40 -156.51 152.53
C ASN A 857 40.91 -156.43 151.91
N ARG A 858 40.38 -155.44 151.08
CA ARG A 858 40.32 -153.90 151.10
C ARG A 858 39.57 -153.04 149.94
N GLY A 859 38.23 -152.74 149.94
CA GLY A 859 37.54 -151.42 149.55
C GLY A 859 37.15 -150.89 148.08
N MET A 860 36.02 -150.10 147.94
CA MET A 860 35.66 -148.96 146.98
C MET A 860 35.21 -149.14 145.47
N ARG A 861 34.40 -148.28 144.73
CA ARG A 861 33.49 -147.07 144.96
C ARG A 861 32.80 -146.45 143.64
N ALA A 862 31.66 -145.70 143.70
CA ALA A 862 31.03 -144.54 142.91
C ALA A 862 30.88 -144.39 141.33
N THR A 863 30.29 -143.22 140.89
CA THR A 863 30.27 -142.50 139.55
C THR A 863 29.31 -142.94 138.39
N SER A 864 29.17 -142.25 137.22
CA SER A 864 28.90 -140.79 136.93
C SER A 864 28.65 -140.42 135.41
N MET A 865 27.75 -139.45 135.11
CA MET A 865 27.56 -138.58 133.90
C MET A 865 27.74 -139.11 132.45
N MET A 866 26.69 -138.99 131.61
CA MET A 866 26.56 -137.93 130.57
C MET A 866 25.13 -137.86 130.02
#